data_AF-A0AAU3UMR8-F1
#
_entry.id   AF-A0AAU3UMR8-F1
#
_cell.length_a   1.000
_cell.length_b   1.000
_cell.length_c   1.000
_cell.angle_alpha   90.00
_cell.angle_beta   90.00
_cell.angle_gamma   90.00
#
_symmetry.space_group_name_H-M   'P 1'
#
loop_
_entity.id
_entity.type
_entity.pdbx_description
1 polymer ?
#
loop_
_entity_poly.entity_id
_entity_poly.type
_entity_poly.pdbx_seq_one_letter_code
_entity_poly.pdbx_strand_id
1 'polypeptide(L)'
;MRAFDPNDYRKRVLAAVERRGGLEESDAFELYDIPLEEAAQLTDEQVRARIDEVWAFWQKQRDHPKYRVIAGLLVDVHKELSEPLLDNSSRLIEADRVRQARARRDAGRYEMLDSAIQRLVQRHGGIPAAKIPGLEDIGRMGDLSLPEIAARIRRHRIIDDTAPVPAAPPGVSSQRRNEIRKLLSEYDRLLPGDPVPTLLALLGLDFTKAHQTAEIRLRAEALRARTRELPPGRVRVVLDELLVHISDLLEPGRPTVDAYLDAVIDDATERLRPQVRAAVLVEDLLVAADFDYLIGEGIAAGLDRATTEGILIGLADELGTTVEGREHLAGGGGKPSDAEGSGRVNTRRDRPRGQRDSAQGRGEETSYRTGTAAAASGSPVDSGARGTSTGSAGTATNAGRGTNSGEQTGAGSGTGSWTAGDQARETWRRESGGAAGDSTRNGPPPARWQTTPYGRPWEAALRAARAALRAGRPREAGGFVEDARRSAGADAVGATAVRAVAEEVERVLAEAAAHWRGAVSACAGRRFVEALAEHLEFLERRAADVPNPDLRGASRELLTGRARAAVIEAGRLFAAAPVDPADVRMRALRGVLEACADHAEALAALAELRVGTPGQVTARRKSDGTVVITWTPSSTEQVEYRVTRLLTDGSWRVVGRTRGTALEDGGALTGPMPVYGVVASVSGLASEMSRSDGNPERPPVTATPETAVANSAADARPSGMPPVHGMGEQAGLLTFDWPVGITEVMVVARADAPPVDPEDPQARRWKITNMRYEIDGGVRIPGELPRPCHLAVASCRRDAAGVLTVAAGFGPDARLRWVR
;
A
#
# COMPACT_ATOMS: atom_id res chain seq x y z
N MET A 1 13.11 36.49 40.13
CA MET A 1 12.42 35.19 40.20
C MET A 1 11.18 35.36 41.06
N ARG A 2 10.04 34.78 40.68
CA ARG A 2 8.79 34.85 41.46
C ARG A 2 8.75 33.76 42.55
N ALA A 3 7.95 33.98 43.59
CA ALA A 3 7.63 32.94 44.57
C ALA A 3 6.89 31.77 43.89
N PHE A 4 7.09 30.55 44.39
CA PHE A 4 6.50 29.34 43.81
C PHE A 4 5.02 29.18 44.22
N ASP A 5 4.12 29.14 43.24
CA ASP A 5 2.70 28.79 43.44
C ASP A 5 2.40 27.40 42.83
N PRO A 6 2.13 26.37 43.66
CA PRO A 6 1.72 25.04 43.21
C PRO A 6 0.51 24.99 42.26
N ASN A 7 -0.38 25.99 42.30
CA ASN A 7 -1.58 26.05 41.45
C ASN A 7 -1.33 26.74 40.10
N ASP A 8 -0.52 27.80 40.06
CA ASP A 8 -0.03 28.36 38.80
C ASP A 8 0.87 27.36 38.08
N TYR A 9 1.83 26.75 38.79
CA TYR A 9 2.77 25.78 38.23
C TYR A 9 2.08 24.59 37.55
N ARG A 10 1.00 24.05 38.14
CA ARG A 10 0.16 23.00 37.49
C ARG A 10 -0.46 23.45 36.17
N LYS A 11 -0.87 24.72 36.06
CA LYS A 11 -1.59 25.27 34.89
C LYS A 11 -0.64 25.72 33.79
N ARG A 12 0.49 26.33 34.17
CA ARG A 12 1.46 26.94 33.27
C ARG A 12 2.57 26.00 32.84
N VAL A 13 3.10 25.19 33.76
CA VAL A 13 4.22 24.26 33.47
C VAL A 13 3.68 22.87 33.18
N LEU A 14 3.15 22.14 34.18
CA LEU A 14 2.80 20.71 33.98
C LEU A 14 1.77 20.49 32.87
N ALA A 15 0.72 21.32 32.78
CA ALA A 15 -0.27 21.23 31.71
C ALA A 15 0.22 21.76 30.34
N ALA A 16 1.39 22.38 30.25
CA ALA A 16 2.05 22.71 28.98
C ALA A 16 2.96 21.56 28.53
N VAL A 17 3.78 21.01 29.43
CA VAL A 17 4.64 19.84 29.18
C VAL A 17 3.80 18.63 28.75
N GLU A 18 2.71 18.35 29.48
CA GLU A 18 1.74 17.31 29.13
C GLU A 18 1.11 17.52 27.74
N ARG A 19 0.81 18.76 27.34
CA ARG A 19 0.25 19.08 26.02
C ARG A 19 1.27 18.90 24.89
N ARG A 20 2.56 19.08 25.18
CA ARG A 20 3.68 18.83 24.23
C ARG A 20 4.14 17.37 24.22
N GLY A 21 3.44 16.47 24.90
CA GLY A 21 3.66 15.02 24.82
C GLY A 21 4.67 14.44 25.82
N GLY A 22 5.51 15.25 26.47
CA GLY A 22 6.47 14.73 27.46
C GLY A 22 7.57 15.70 27.89
N LEU A 23 8.49 15.19 28.70
CA LEU A 23 9.64 15.95 29.22
C LEU A 23 10.62 16.38 28.12
N GLU A 24 10.76 15.56 27.06
CA GLU A 24 11.77 15.74 26.00
C GLU A 24 11.59 17.07 25.24
N GLU A 25 10.35 17.56 25.12
CA GLU A 25 9.99 18.85 24.53
C GLU A 25 10.03 20.04 25.52
N SER A 26 10.81 19.92 26.60
CA SER A 26 10.83 20.88 27.71
C SER A 26 12.23 21.03 28.31
N ASP A 27 12.63 22.24 28.65
CA ASP A 27 13.96 22.52 29.22
C ASP A 27 13.94 22.68 30.75
N ALA A 28 15.08 22.44 31.40
CA ALA A 28 15.19 22.45 32.85
C ALA A 28 14.80 23.80 33.49
N PHE A 29 14.99 24.92 32.79
CA PHE A 29 14.54 26.25 33.24
C PHE A 29 13.02 26.36 33.29
N GLU A 30 12.31 25.85 32.28
CA GLU A 30 10.84 25.75 32.29
C GLU A 30 10.35 24.77 33.37
N LEU A 31 10.99 23.60 33.49
CA LEU A 31 10.57 22.55 34.43
C LEU A 31 10.72 22.97 35.90
N TYR A 32 11.82 23.63 36.28
CA TYR A 32 12.01 24.15 37.64
C TYR A 32 11.41 25.55 37.87
N ASP A 33 10.70 26.13 36.89
CA ASP A 33 10.17 27.50 36.96
C ASP A 33 11.23 28.56 37.34
N ILE A 34 12.36 28.50 36.64
CA ILE A 34 13.50 29.41 36.76
C ILE A 34 13.56 30.28 35.49
N PRO A 35 13.45 31.62 35.60
CA PRO A 35 13.47 32.50 34.44
C PRO A 35 14.85 32.55 33.75
N LEU A 36 14.90 32.02 32.52
CA LEU A 36 16.11 31.90 31.67
C LEU A 36 16.87 33.22 31.45
N GLU A 37 16.15 34.35 31.42
CA GLU A 37 16.76 35.68 31.24
C GLU A 37 17.39 36.23 32.53
N GLU A 38 16.96 35.75 33.70
CA GLU A 38 17.57 36.11 34.98
C GLU A 38 18.72 35.16 35.39
N ALA A 39 19.03 34.13 34.58
CA ALA A 39 19.94 33.04 34.96
C ALA A 39 21.34 33.50 35.44
N ALA A 40 21.82 34.64 34.94
CA ALA A 40 23.08 35.30 35.32
C ALA A 40 23.00 36.19 36.58
N GLN A 41 21.79 36.50 37.05
CA GLN A 41 21.50 37.40 38.18
C GLN A 41 21.06 36.64 39.43
N LEU A 42 20.55 35.41 39.27
CA LEU A 42 20.17 34.53 40.37
C LEU A 42 21.39 33.89 41.04
N THR A 43 21.36 33.82 42.37
CA THR A 43 22.40 33.12 43.16
C THR A 43 22.15 31.62 43.21
N ASP A 44 23.22 30.85 43.42
CA ASP A 44 23.18 29.39 43.49
C ASP A 44 22.31 28.89 44.67
N GLU A 45 22.20 29.69 45.74
CA GLU A 45 21.29 29.43 46.87
C GLU A 45 19.82 29.63 46.49
N GLN A 46 19.49 30.70 45.74
CA GLN A 46 18.13 30.93 45.24
C GLN A 46 17.69 29.84 44.27
N VAL A 47 18.59 29.42 43.36
CA VAL A 47 18.32 28.34 42.39
C VAL A 47 18.13 27.01 43.09
N ARG A 48 18.98 26.66 44.07
CA ARG A 48 18.84 25.43 44.87
C ARG A 48 17.53 25.40 45.64
N ALA A 49 17.17 26.49 46.33
CA ALA A 49 15.89 26.59 47.03
C ALA A 49 14.68 26.39 46.09
N ARG A 50 14.71 26.92 44.86
CA ARG A 50 13.67 26.69 43.86
C ARG A 50 13.62 25.23 43.38
N ILE A 51 14.78 24.61 43.14
CA ILE A 51 14.87 23.19 42.78
C ILE A 51 14.27 22.31 43.89
N ASP A 52 14.56 22.61 45.15
CA ASP A 52 14.02 21.91 46.33
C ASP A 52 12.50 22.13 46.50
N GLU A 53 12.01 23.37 46.34
CA GLU A 53 10.57 23.71 46.34
C GLU A 53 9.79 22.86 45.32
N VAL A 54 10.29 22.81 44.08
CA VAL A 54 9.65 22.14 42.95
C VAL A 54 9.76 20.62 43.04
N TRP A 55 10.92 20.08 43.46
CA TRP A 55 11.08 18.63 43.64
C TRP A 55 10.22 18.11 44.79
N ALA A 56 10.19 18.82 45.92
CA ALA A 56 9.29 18.50 47.03
C ALA A 56 7.80 18.63 46.65
N PHE A 57 7.47 19.42 45.63
CA PHE A 57 6.15 19.44 45.01
C PHE A 57 5.91 18.22 44.10
N TRP A 58 6.84 17.86 43.20
CA TRP A 58 6.72 16.69 42.33
C TRP A 58 6.54 15.38 43.12
N GLN A 59 7.30 15.18 44.20
CA GLN A 59 7.13 14.04 45.12
C GLN A 59 5.69 13.96 45.65
N LYS A 60 5.07 15.09 45.99
CA LYS A 60 3.66 15.20 46.44
C LYS A 60 2.65 15.07 45.31
N GLN A 61 3.07 14.92 44.04
CA GLN A 61 2.19 14.73 42.88
C GLN A 61 2.30 13.33 42.25
N ARG A 62 3.13 12.43 42.80
CA ARG A 62 3.23 11.03 42.35
C ARG A 62 1.93 10.23 42.46
N ASP A 63 0.98 10.68 43.29
CA ASP A 63 -0.37 10.10 43.42
C ASP A 63 -1.48 10.97 42.78
N HIS A 64 -1.13 12.08 42.11
CA HIS A 64 -2.13 13.00 41.55
C HIS A 64 -2.82 12.39 40.32
N PRO A 65 -4.16 12.27 40.28
CA PRO A 65 -4.87 11.44 39.29
C PRO A 65 -4.58 11.83 37.82
N LYS A 66 -4.31 13.11 37.54
CA LYS A 66 -3.92 13.60 36.20
C LYS A 66 -2.41 13.63 35.96
N TYR A 67 -1.59 13.76 37.00
CA TYR A 67 -0.15 14.07 36.86
C TYR A 67 0.79 12.98 37.39
N ARG A 68 0.28 11.82 37.85
CA ARG A 68 1.10 10.75 38.45
C ARG A 68 2.26 10.29 37.57
N VAL A 69 2.04 10.18 36.26
CA VAL A 69 3.03 9.67 35.30
C VAL A 69 4.15 10.69 35.11
N ILE A 70 3.80 11.93 34.76
CA ILE A 70 4.78 13.00 34.52
C ILE A 70 5.52 13.39 35.80
N ALA A 71 4.85 13.40 36.96
CA ALA A 71 5.50 13.64 38.27
C ALA A 71 6.41 12.48 38.70
N GLY A 72 6.10 11.23 38.31
CA GLY A 72 7.00 10.10 38.47
C GLY A 72 8.29 10.30 37.68
N LEU A 73 8.17 10.49 36.36
CA LEU A 73 9.30 10.73 35.46
C LEU A 73 10.17 11.91 35.91
N LEU A 74 9.56 13.06 36.26
CA LEU A 74 10.27 14.25 36.75
C LEU A 74 11.02 14.00 38.07
N VAL A 75 10.52 13.12 38.94
CA VAL A 75 11.24 12.70 40.15
C VAL A 75 12.41 11.76 39.81
N ASP A 76 12.21 10.86 38.86
CA ASP A 76 13.21 9.84 38.53
C ASP A 76 14.40 10.46 37.75
N VAL A 77 14.18 11.46 36.88
CA VAL A 77 15.26 12.22 36.19
C VAL A 77 15.74 13.48 36.95
N HIS A 78 15.21 13.74 38.16
CA HIS A 78 15.48 14.97 38.92
C HIS A 78 16.98 15.31 39.06
N LYS A 79 17.83 14.29 39.28
CA LYS A 79 19.27 14.51 39.45
C LYS A 79 19.90 15.11 38.18
N GLU A 80 19.59 14.50 37.03
CA GLU A 80 20.16 14.88 35.73
C GLU A 80 19.65 16.24 35.25
N LEU A 81 18.40 16.60 35.60
CA LEU A 81 17.83 17.92 35.28
C LEU A 81 18.35 19.05 36.19
N SER A 82 18.67 18.76 37.46
CA SER A 82 19.11 19.77 38.43
C SER A 82 20.61 20.06 38.36
N GLU A 83 21.44 19.04 38.13
CA GLU A 83 22.91 19.13 38.12
C GLU A 83 23.47 20.28 37.24
N PRO A 84 22.97 20.56 36.03
CA PRO A 84 23.43 21.70 35.21
C PRO A 84 23.09 23.09 35.77
N LEU A 85 22.13 23.20 36.70
CA LEU A 85 21.60 24.50 37.17
C LEU A 85 22.19 24.95 38.51
N LEU A 86 22.72 24.04 39.32
CA LEU A 86 23.12 24.28 40.71
C LEU A 86 24.23 25.33 40.87
N ASP A 87 25.20 25.35 39.95
CA ASP A 87 26.36 26.25 39.99
C ASP A 87 26.28 27.30 38.89
N ASN A 88 26.68 28.54 39.18
CA ASN A 88 26.55 29.67 38.25
C ASN A 88 27.23 29.44 36.89
N SER A 89 28.45 28.90 36.87
CA SER A 89 29.18 28.59 35.62
C SER A 89 28.45 27.56 34.76
N SER A 90 27.96 26.48 35.36
CA SER A 90 27.18 25.44 34.69
C SER A 90 25.85 25.98 34.18
N ARG A 91 25.15 26.76 35.03
CA ARG A 91 23.85 27.37 34.72
C ARG A 91 23.93 28.35 33.56
N LEU A 92 25.03 29.11 33.42
CA LEU A 92 25.24 30.01 32.28
C LEU A 92 25.45 29.25 30.96
N ILE A 93 26.19 28.13 30.99
CA ILE A 93 26.41 27.27 29.82
C ILE A 93 25.09 26.61 29.39
N GLU A 94 24.34 26.02 30.33
CA GLU A 94 23.06 25.40 30.01
C GLU A 94 22.01 26.45 29.61
N ALA A 95 22.01 27.66 30.20
CA ALA A 95 21.16 28.75 29.74
C ALA A 95 21.44 29.14 28.29
N ASP A 96 22.71 29.19 27.86
CA ASP A 96 23.01 29.47 26.45
C ASP A 96 22.61 28.31 25.52
N ARG A 97 22.88 27.07 25.92
CA ARG A 97 22.41 25.87 25.21
C ARG A 97 20.88 25.87 25.03
N VAL A 98 20.13 26.23 26.08
CA VAL A 98 18.67 26.33 26.05
C VAL A 98 18.20 27.50 25.19
N ARG A 99 18.86 28.68 25.22
CA ARG A 99 18.58 29.77 24.26
C ARG A 99 18.80 29.31 22.82
N GLN A 100 19.92 28.63 22.53
CA GLN A 100 20.20 28.06 21.20
C GLN A 100 19.21 26.96 20.80
N ALA A 101 18.68 26.17 21.74
CA ALA A 101 17.67 25.15 21.48
C ALA A 101 16.30 25.78 21.18
N ARG A 102 15.85 26.74 21.99
CA ARG A 102 14.63 27.53 21.76
C ARG A 102 14.69 28.29 20.43
N ALA A 103 15.79 28.99 20.15
CA ALA A 103 16.01 29.70 18.90
C ALA A 103 16.00 28.79 17.65
N ARG A 104 16.44 27.53 17.77
CA ARG A 104 16.31 26.53 16.69
C ARG A 104 14.88 26.04 16.51
N ARG A 105 14.14 25.78 17.60
CA ARG A 105 12.71 25.45 17.53
C ARG A 105 11.88 26.59 16.92
N ASP A 106 12.15 27.84 17.31
CA ASP A 106 11.50 29.01 16.71
C ASP A 106 11.94 29.25 15.26
N ALA A 107 13.19 28.96 14.88
CA ALA A 107 13.61 29.01 13.48
C ALA A 107 12.81 28.01 12.61
N GLY A 108 12.65 26.77 13.07
CA GLY A 108 11.83 25.75 12.38
C GLY A 108 10.38 26.17 12.18
N ARG A 109 9.76 26.85 13.16
CA ARG A 109 8.39 27.41 13.02
C ARG A 109 8.27 28.42 11.88
N TYR A 110 9.32 29.18 11.56
CA TYR A 110 9.34 30.10 10.42
C TYR A 110 9.86 29.47 9.12
N GLU A 111 10.53 28.31 9.15
CA GLU A 111 11.26 27.72 8.03
C GLU A 111 10.38 27.43 6.81
N MET A 112 9.18 26.87 7.02
CA MET A 112 8.22 26.59 5.95
C MET A 112 7.66 27.88 5.31
N LEU A 113 7.40 28.91 6.11
CA LEU A 113 6.94 30.22 5.65
C LEU A 113 8.05 30.96 4.88
N ASP A 114 9.27 31.01 5.42
CA ASP A 114 10.41 31.63 4.77
C ASP A 114 10.76 30.91 3.46
N SER A 115 10.68 29.58 3.41
CA SER A 115 10.90 28.78 2.20
C SER A 115 9.83 28.99 1.13
N ALA A 116 8.58 29.29 1.52
CA ALA A 116 7.52 29.68 0.60
C ALA A 116 7.72 31.11 0.07
N ILE A 117 8.07 32.06 0.96
CA ILE A 117 8.42 33.43 0.60
C ILE A 117 9.62 33.47 -0.35
N GLN A 118 10.68 32.72 -0.07
CA GLN A 118 11.89 32.70 -0.88
C GLN A 118 11.63 32.17 -2.29
N ARG A 119 10.81 31.11 -2.44
CA ARG A 119 10.36 30.60 -3.74
C ARG A 119 9.56 31.64 -4.53
N LEU A 120 8.63 32.37 -3.90
CA LEU A 120 7.88 33.45 -4.55
C LEU A 120 8.81 34.60 -4.98
N VAL A 121 9.69 35.06 -4.09
CA VAL A 121 10.65 36.13 -4.37
C VAL A 121 11.62 35.74 -5.49
N GLN A 122 12.08 34.48 -5.55
CA GLN A 122 12.94 33.98 -6.62
C GLN A 122 12.22 33.88 -7.97
N ARG A 123 10.92 33.54 -7.98
CA ARG A 123 10.12 33.36 -9.21
C ARG A 123 9.54 34.67 -9.78
N HIS A 124 9.18 35.62 -8.91
CA HIS A 124 8.48 36.87 -9.30
C HIS A 124 9.27 38.15 -9.01
N GLY A 125 10.40 38.10 -8.28
CA GLY A 125 11.13 39.28 -7.82
C GLY A 125 10.52 39.97 -6.58
N GLY A 126 9.55 39.31 -5.93
CA GLY A 126 8.78 39.79 -4.79
C GLY A 126 7.64 38.83 -4.45
N ILE A 127 6.76 39.21 -3.51
CA ILE A 127 5.57 38.44 -3.12
C ILE A 127 4.35 39.00 -3.87
N PRO A 128 3.69 38.26 -4.78
CA PRO A 128 2.46 38.72 -5.42
C PRO A 128 1.33 38.90 -4.40
N ALA A 129 0.61 40.02 -4.44
CA ALA A 129 -0.46 40.35 -3.49
C ALA A 129 -1.53 39.24 -3.38
N ALA A 130 -1.94 38.66 -4.51
CA ALA A 130 -2.90 37.56 -4.58
C ALA A 130 -2.43 36.24 -3.92
N LYS A 131 -1.15 36.12 -3.54
CA LYS A 131 -0.59 34.94 -2.85
C LYS A 131 -0.40 35.14 -1.34
N ILE A 132 -0.68 36.33 -0.80
CA ILE A 132 -0.57 36.62 0.63
C ILE A 132 -1.47 35.69 1.49
N PRO A 133 -2.75 35.41 1.15
CA PRO A 133 -3.58 34.49 1.94
C PRO A 133 -3.00 33.08 2.04
N GLY A 134 -2.35 32.59 0.98
CA GLY A 134 -1.67 31.28 1.00
C GLY A 134 -0.43 31.27 1.89
N LEU A 135 0.28 32.39 2.03
CA LEU A 135 1.36 32.53 3.02
C LEU A 135 0.81 32.62 4.45
N GLU A 136 -0.39 33.18 4.65
CA GLU A 136 -1.07 33.15 5.94
C GLU A 136 -1.52 31.74 6.34
N ASP A 137 -1.98 30.93 5.37
CA ASP A 137 -2.28 29.51 5.59
C ASP A 137 -1.01 28.72 5.95
N ILE A 138 0.06 28.86 5.16
CA ILE A 138 1.36 28.21 5.41
C ILE A 138 1.95 28.61 6.77
N GLY A 139 1.87 29.89 7.13
CA GLY A 139 2.32 30.35 8.45
C GLY A 139 1.48 29.77 9.59
N ARG A 140 0.16 29.68 9.43
CA ARG A 140 -0.72 29.04 10.44
C ARG A 140 -0.46 27.55 10.59
N MET A 141 0.04 26.85 9.57
CA MET A 141 0.51 25.46 9.69
C MET A 141 1.82 25.30 10.49
N GLY A 142 2.60 26.37 10.66
CA GLY A 142 3.81 26.41 11.50
C GLY A 142 3.58 26.97 12.92
N ASP A 143 2.34 26.93 13.41
CA ASP A 143 1.91 27.58 14.67
C ASP A 143 2.29 29.08 14.76
N LEU A 144 2.23 29.81 13.64
CA LEU A 144 2.45 31.25 13.60
C LEU A 144 1.14 32.03 13.63
N SER A 145 1.09 33.10 14.42
CA SER A 145 -0.04 34.04 14.42
C SER A 145 0.01 35.01 13.23
N LEU A 146 -1.15 35.49 12.77
CA LEU A 146 -1.25 36.45 11.67
C LEU A 146 -0.35 37.70 11.85
N PRO A 147 -0.19 38.30 13.05
CA PRO A 147 0.76 39.39 13.26
C PRO A 147 2.24 39.03 13.02
N GLU A 148 2.67 37.81 13.38
CA GLU A 148 4.03 37.32 13.12
C GLU A 148 4.26 37.12 11.62
N ILE A 149 3.30 36.47 10.96
CA ILE A 149 3.32 36.22 9.51
C ILE A 149 3.38 37.56 8.75
N ALA A 150 2.52 38.51 9.09
CA ALA A 150 2.53 39.84 8.51
C ALA A 150 3.82 40.61 8.80
N ALA A 151 4.48 40.38 9.96
CA ALA A 151 5.80 40.95 10.27
C ALA A 151 6.96 40.28 9.51
N ARG A 152 6.78 39.04 9.02
CA ARG A 152 7.69 38.35 8.09
C ARG A 152 7.50 38.88 6.67
N ILE A 153 6.27 38.82 6.14
CA ILE A 153 5.92 39.22 4.76
C ILE A 153 6.33 40.67 4.46
N ARG A 154 6.13 41.61 5.39
CA ARG A 154 6.51 43.03 5.25
C ARG A 154 8.02 43.30 5.04
N ARG A 155 8.88 42.30 5.20
CA ARG A 155 10.33 42.41 4.93
C ARG A 155 10.66 42.29 3.43
N HIS A 156 9.71 41.86 2.62
CA HIS A 156 9.88 41.58 1.20
C HIS A 156 9.03 42.55 0.36
N ARG A 157 9.50 42.84 -0.86
CA ARG A 157 8.74 43.65 -1.82
C ARG A 157 7.45 42.92 -2.18
N ILE A 158 6.30 43.50 -1.83
CA ILE A 158 5.01 43.06 -2.36
C ILE A 158 4.92 43.55 -3.82
N ILE A 159 4.44 42.68 -4.70
CA ILE A 159 4.16 42.99 -6.10
C ILE A 159 2.65 43.05 -6.25
N ASP A 160 2.16 44.19 -6.74
CA ASP A 160 0.76 44.34 -7.12
C ASP A 160 0.54 43.66 -8.48
N ASP A 161 0.37 42.34 -8.43
CA ASP A 161 0.06 41.47 -9.58
C ASP A 161 -1.46 41.45 -9.87
N THR A 162 -2.16 42.51 -9.46
CA THR A 162 -3.60 42.71 -9.72
C THR A 162 -3.78 43.19 -11.16
N ALA A 163 -3.52 42.29 -12.12
CA ALA A 163 -3.99 42.48 -13.47
C ALA A 163 -5.51 42.76 -13.43
N PRO A 164 -6.02 43.77 -14.16
CA PRO A 164 -7.45 44.06 -14.17
C PRO A 164 -8.17 42.91 -14.87
N VAL A 165 -8.70 41.98 -14.07
CA VAL A 165 -9.48 40.84 -14.55
C VAL A 165 -10.63 41.39 -15.40
N PRO A 166 -10.70 41.10 -16.72
CA PRO A 166 -11.84 41.51 -17.52
C PRO A 166 -13.07 40.86 -16.89
N ALA A 167 -14.11 41.67 -16.60
CA ALA A 167 -15.27 41.20 -15.84
C ALA A 167 -15.81 39.91 -16.46
N ALA A 168 -15.70 38.81 -15.71
CA ALA A 168 -16.00 37.49 -16.24
C ALA A 168 -17.45 37.45 -16.74
N PRO A 169 -17.74 36.77 -17.87
CA PRO A 169 -19.12 36.44 -18.20
C PRO A 169 -19.73 35.66 -17.02
N PRO A 170 -21.05 35.77 -16.78
CA PRO A 170 -21.68 35.25 -15.58
C PRO A 170 -21.67 33.71 -15.54
N GLY A 171 -20.58 33.16 -15.01
CA GLY A 171 -20.42 31.73 -14.71
C GLY A 171 -21.36 31.27 -13.58
N VAL A 172 -21.41 29.96 -13.35
CA VAL A 172 -22.33 29.38 -12.36
C VAL A 172 -21.96 29.85 -10.94
N SER A 173 -22.83 30.67 -10.35
CA SER A 173 -22.57 31.26 -9.03
C SER A 173 -22.37 30.19 -7.95
N SER A 174 -21.54 30.47 -6.95
CA SER A 174 -21.27 29.54 -5.85
C SER A 174 -22.54 29.15 -5.07
N GLN A 175 -23.54 30.03 -5.00
CA GLN A 175 -24.87 29.68 -4.48
C GLN A 175 -25.54 28.60 -5.35
N ARG A 176 -25.55 28.78 -6.68
CA ARG A 176 -26.17 27.83 -7.62
C ARG A 176 -25.43 26.49 -7.69
N ARG A 177 -24.09 26.50 -7.59
CA ARG A 177 -23.28 25.27 -7.40
C ARG A 177 -23.73 24.49 -6.17
N ASN A 178 -23.80 25.17 -5.01
CA ASN A 178 -24.19 24.56 -3.74
C ASN A 178 -25.66 24.07 -3.72
N GLU A 179 -26.54 24.71 -4.48
CA GLU A 179 -27.94 24.30 -4.68
C GLU A 179 -28.03 23.01 -5.49
N ILE A 180 -27.43 22.97 -6.69
CA ILE A 180 -27.36 21.78 -7.56
C ILE A 180 -26.77 20.58 -6.79
N ARG A 181 -25.66 20.78 -6.08
CA ARG A 181 -24.99 19.71 -5.32
C ARG A 181 -25.86 19.14 -4.20
N LYS A 182 -26.70 19.96 -3.56
CA LYS A 182 -27.67 19.50 -2.55
C LYS A 182 -28.80 18.68 -3.18
N LEU A 183 -29.33 19.13 -4.31
CA LEU A 183 -30.42 18.45 -5.00
C LEU A 183 -29.99 17.08 -5.55
N LEU A 184 -28.79 16.99 -6.13
CA LEU A 184 -28.19 15.71 -6.53
C LEU A 184 -27.94 14.80 -5.30
N SER A 185 -27.37 15.35 -4.21
CA SER A 185 -27.20 14.61 -2.94
C SER A 185 -28.50 14.18 -2.28
N GLU A 186 -29.65 14.79 -2.63
CA GLU A 186 -30.97 14.40 -2.15
C GLU A 186 -31.61 13.36 -3.10
N TYR A 187 -31.41 13.49 -4.41
CA TYR A 187 -31.80 12.49 -5.41
C TYR A 187 -31.20 11.11 -5.10
N ASP A 188 -29.88 11.04 -4.88
CA ASP A 188 -29.13 9.82 -4.53
C ASP A 188 -29.58 9.19 -3.20
N ARG A 189 -30.25 9.94 -2.32
CA ARG A 189 -30.81 9.44 -1.05
C ARG A 189 -32.25 8.93 -1.18
N LEU A 190 -32.98 9.41 -2.18
CA LEU A 190 -34.40 9.10 -2.36
C LEU A 190 -34.63 7.94 -3.35
N LEU A 191 -33.65 7.63 -4.20
CA LEU A 191 -33.70 6.51 -5.14
C LEU A 191 -32.41 5.68 -5.08
N PRO A 192 -32.48 4.34 -4.92
CA PRO A 192 -31.31 3.48 -5.02
C PRO A 192 -30.88 3.33 -6.49
N GLY A 193 -29.61 3.64 -6.78
CA GLY A 193 -29.01 3.54 -8.10
C GLY A 193 -27.51 3.84 -8.08
N ASP A 194 -26.91 4.01 -9.26
CA ASP A 194 -25.56 4.54 -9.38
C ASP A 194 -25.52 6.02 -8.92
N PRO A 195 -24.43 6.49 -8.28
CA PRO A 195 -24.34 7.85 -7.75
C PRO A 195 -24.36 8.91 -8.86
N VAL A 196 -24.98 10.06 -8.58
CA VAL A 196 -25.24 11.09 -9.60
C VAL A 196 -24.54 12.42 -9.24
N PRO A 197 -23.20 12.49 -9.34
CA PRO A 197 -22.43 13.66 -8.86
C PRO A 197 -22.63 14.93 -9.70
N THR A 198 -23.14 14.83 -10.94
CA THR A 198 -23.31 15.97 -11.86
C THR A 198 -24.63 15.92 -12.63
N LEU A 199 -25.05 17.05 -13.19
CA LEU A 199 -26.22 17.14 -14.08
C LEU A 199 -26.02 16.34 -15.38
N LEU A 200 -24.77 16.07 -15.79
CA LEU A 200 -24.47 15.18 -16.91
C LEU A 200 -24.68 13.71 -16.51
N ALA A 201 -24.21 13.31 -15.32
CA ALA A 201 -24.48 11.98 -14.77
C ALA A 201 -26.00 11.71 -14.62
N LEU A 202 -26.81 12.73 -14.28
CA LEU A 202 -28.27 12.62 -14.19
C LEU A 202 -28.94 12.34 -15.55
N LEU A 203 -28.27 12.72 -16.65
CA LEU A 203 -28.64 12.36 -18.03
C LEU A 203 -27.93 11.08 -18.52
N GLY A 204 -27.14 10.40 -17.67
CA GLY A 204 -26.32 9.25 -18.06
C GLY A 204 -25.23 9.60 -19.08
N LEU A 205 -24.74 10.83 -19.05
CA LEU A 205 -23.70 11.36 -19.93
C LEU A 205 -22.41 11.58 -19.15
N ASP A 206 -21.29 11.20 -19.75
CA ASP A 206 -19.94 11.50 -19.26
C ASP A 206 -19.46 12.88 -19.75
N PHE A 207 -18.38 13.37 -19.14
CA PHE A 207 -17.73 14.65 -19.46
C PHE A 207 -17.36 14.80 -20.94
N THR A 208 -16.97 13.71 -21.63
CA THR A 208 -16.57 13.77 -23.06
C THR A 208 -17.77 14.04 -24.00
N LYS A 209 -19.00 13.75 -23.53
CA LYS A 209 -20.25 14.01 -24.26
C LYS A 209 -20.88 15.36 -23.90
N ALA A 210 -20.29 16.16 -23.01
CA ALA A 210 -20.87 17.42 -22.53
C ALA A 210 -21.27 18.41 -23.65
N HIS A 211 -20.57 18.42 -24.79
CA HIS A 211 -20.89 19.32 -25.90
C HIS A 211 -21.90 18.76 -26.91
N GLN A 212 -22.47 17.58 -26.66
CA GLN A 212 -23.46 16.94 -27.53
C GLN A 212 -24.88 17.49 -27.25
N THR A 213 -25.10 18.78 -27.52
CA THR A 213 -26.34 19.51 -27.18
C THR A 213 -27.63 18.83 -27.68
N ALA A 214 -27.58 18.10 -28.80
CA ALA A 214 -28.72 17.34 -29.31
C ALA A 214 -29.06 16.12 -28.41
N GLU A 215 -28.05 15.38 -27.96
CA GLU A 215 -28.20 14.24 -27.05
C GLU A 215 -28.64 14.71 -25.66
N ILE A 216 -28.07 15.82 -25.16
CA ILE A 216 -28.49 16.46 -23.90
C ILE A 216 -29.99 16.77 -23.92
N ARG A 217 -30.49 17.45 -24.97
CA ARG A 217 -31.92 17.80 -25.10
C ARG A 217 -32.81 16.56 -25.23
N LEU A 218 -32.38 15.55 -26.00
CA LEU A 218 -33.09 14.28 -26.14
C LEU A 218 -33.27 13.58 -24.79
N ARG A 219 -32.20 13.51 -23.99
CA ARG A 219 -32.22 12.86 -22.67
C ARG A 219 -32.92 13.70 -21.60
N ALA A 220 -32.82 15.03 -21.67
CA ALA A 220 -33.57 15.94 -20.81
C ALA A 220 -35.07 15.80 -21.03
N GLU A 221 -35.54 15.70 -22.29
CA GLU A 221 -36.96 15.44 -22.58
C GLU A 221 -37.39 14.02 -22.14
N ALA A 222 -36.54 13.01 -22.32
CA ALA A 222 -36.81 11.66 -21.80
C ALA A 222 -36.82 11.60 -20.26
N LEU A 223 -36.11 12.50 -19.57
CA LEU A 223 -36.22 12.68 -18.12
C LEU A 223 -37.52 13.42 -17.75
N ARG A 224 -37.85 14.54 -18.42
CA ARG A 224 -39.13 15.27 -18.26
C ARG A 224 -40.35 14.37 -18.47
N ALA A 225 -40.30 13.44 -19.43
CA ALA A 225 -41.35 12.43 -19.64
C ALA A 225 -41.54 11.57 -18.38
N ARG A 226 -40.48 10.92 -17.91
CA ARG A 226 -40.51 10.06 -16.71
C ARG A 226 -40.91 10.84 -15.44
N THR A 227 -40.42 12.06 -15.25
CA THR A 227 -40.79 12.91 -14.09
C THR A 227 -42.28 13.28 -14.08
N ARG A 228 -42.91 13.47 -15.26
CA ARG A 228 -44.36 13.73 -15.36
C ARG A 228 -45.20 12.53 -14.91
N GLU A 229 -44.71 11.31 -15.15
CA GLU A 229 -45.36 10.04 -14.77
C GLU A 229 -45.24 9.72 -13.27
N LEU A 230 -44.26 10.31 -12.57
CA LEU A 230 -44.10 10.10 -11.13
C LEU A 230 -45.25 10.71 -10.30
N PRO A 231 -45.74 10.03 -9.26
CA PRO A 231 -46.68 10.60 -8.30
C PRO A 231 -46.15 11.89 -7.64
N PRO A 232 -47.03 12.80 -7.18
CA PRO A 232 -46.61 13.98 -6.42
C PRO A 232 -45.94 13.56 -5.10
N GLY A 233 -44.65 13.90 -4.96
CA GLY A 233 -43.81 13.52 -3.82
C GLY A 233 -42.39 14.09 -3.96
N ARG A 234 -41.54 13.95 -2.94
CA ARG A 234 -40.25 14.66 -2.87
C ARG A 234 -39.29 14.34 -4.03
N VAL A 235 -39.22 13.07 -4.48
CA VAL A 235 -38.44 12.65 -5.66
C VAL A 235 -38.78 13.52 -6.89
N ARG A 236 -40.07 13.72 -7.14
CA ARG A 236 -40.55 14.51 -8.28
C ARG A 236 -40.19 15.98 -8.15
N VAL A 237 -40.35 16.56 -6.95
CA VAL A 237 -39.97 17.96 -6.68
C VAL A 237 -38.47 18.19 -6.92
N VAL A 238 -37.61 17.29 -6.40
CA VAL A 238 -36.15 17.36 -6.61
C VAL A 238 -35.79 17.21 -8.10
N LEU A 239 -36.46 16.31 -8.83
CA LEU A 239 -36.28 16.17 -10.28
C LEU A 239 -36.76 17.38 -11.07
N ASP A 240 -37.90 17.98 -10.72
CA ASP A 240 -38.43 19.18 -11.37
C ASP A 240 -37.47 20.38 -11.15
N GLU A 241 -36.91 20.53 -9.94
CA GLU A 241 -35.87 21.53 -9.61
C GLU A 241 -34.56 21.28 -10.40
N LEU A 242 -34.07 20.03 -10.46
CA LEU A 242 -32.89 19.64 -11.25
C LEU A 242 -33.09 19.86 -12.76
N LEU A 243 -34.29 19.64 -13.28
CA LEU A 243 -34.64 19.86 -14.69
C LEU A 243 -34.64 21.34 -15.09
N VAL A 244 -34.89 22.26 -14.16
CA VAL A 244 -34.68 23.70 -14.38
C VAL A 244 -33.18 24.00 -14.53
N HIS A 245 -32.32 23.44 -13.68
CA HIS A 245 -30.87 23.63 -13.81
C HIS A 245 -30.30 23.04 -15.12
N ILE A 246 -30.83 21.90 -15.59
CA ILE A 246 -30.49 21.31 -16.91
C ILE A 246 -30.91 22.26 -18.05
N SER A 247 -32.12 22.81 -17.98
CA SER A 247 -32.66 23.76 -18.96
C SER A 247 -31.82 25.05 -19.08
N ASP A 248 -31.29 25.53 -17.96
CA ASP A 248 -30.56 26.81 -17.90
C ASP A 248 -29.06 26.68 -18.16
N LEU A 249 -28.46 25.50 -17.96
CA LEU A 249 -27.00 25.32 -18.03
C LEU A 249 -26.58 24.41 -19.19
N LEU A 250 -27.28 23.29 -19.43
CA LEU A 250 -26.86 22.29 -20.40
C LEU A 250 -27.55 22.43 -21.76
N GLU A 251 -28.84 22.73 -21.77
CA GLU A 251 -29.60 22.86 -23.01
C GLU A 251 -29.30 24.11 -23.88
N PRO A 252 -28.86 25.27 -23.38
CA PRO A 252 -28.60 26.44 -24.22
C PRO A 252 -27.44 26.22 -25.20
N GLY A 253 -26.40 25.51 -24.78
CA GLY A 253 -25.29 25.05 -25.62
C GLY A 253 -23.91 25.35 -25.04
N ARG A 254 -22.88 25.24 -25.89
CA ARG A 254 -21.46 25.24 -25.51
C ARG A 254 -21.07 26.29 -24.44
N PRO A 255 -21.38 27.60 -24.56
CA PRO A 255 -20.90 28.59 -23.59
C PRO A 255 -21.45 28.43 -22.16
N THR A 256 -22.68 27.92 -21.99
CA THR A 256 -23.25 27.66 -20.65
C THR A 256 -22.83 26.30 -20.12
N VAL A 257 -22.60 25.33 -21.01
CA VAL A 257 -22.00 24.03 -20.68
C VAL A 257 -20.57 24.23 -20.17
N ASP A 258 -19.71 24.95 -20.91
CA ASP A 258 -18.32 25.18 -20.54
C ASP A 258 -18.22 25.84 -19.16
N ALA A 259 -19.01 26.89 -18.91
CA ALA A 259 -19.10 27.55 -17.60
C ALA A 259 -19.69 26.67 -16.47
N TYR A 260 -20.34 25.55 -16.79
CA TYR A 260 -20.76 24.53 -15.81
C TYR A 260 -19.68 23.44 -15.63
N LEU A 261 -18.95 23.06 -16.68
CA LEU A 261 -17.80 22.15 -16.59
C LEU A 261 -16.69 22.75 -15.73
N ASP A 262 -16.33 24.02 -15.99
CA ASP A 262 -15.36 24.78 -15.17
C ASP A 262 -15.80 24.81 -13.70
N ALA A 263 -17.09 25.03 -13.43
CA ALA A 263 -17.66 25.05 -12.10
C ALA A 263 -17.64 23.69 -11.38
N VAL A 264 -17.66 22.57 -12.12
CA VAL A 264 -17.49 21.20 -11.58
C VAL A 264 -16.01 20.86 -11.39
N ILE A 265 -15.13 21.34 -12.28
CA ILE A 265 -13.67 21.23 -12.15
C ILE A 265 -13.17 21.98 -10.92
N ASP A 266 -13.68 23.19 -10.65
CA ASP A 266 -13.43 23.95 -9.41
C ASP A 266 -13.83 23.15 -8.16
N ASP A 267 -15.08 22.68 -8.10
CA ASP A 267 -15.62 21.87 -7.00
C ASP A 267 -14.79 20.60 -6.73
N ALA A 268 -14.39 19.89 -7.79
CA ALA A 268 -13.57 18.68 -7.70
C ALA A 268 -12.13 19.00 -7.27
N THR A 269 -11.55 20.09 -7.77
CA THR A 269 -10.21 20.56 -7.39
C THR A 269 -10.17 20.98 -5.91
N GLU A 270 -11.21 21.66 -5.41
CA GLU A 270 -11.36 21.96 -3.98
C GLU A 270 -11.45 20.69 -3.12
N ARG A 271 -12.15 19.63 -3.59
CA ARG A 271 -12.24 18.32 -2.90
C ARG A 271 -10.94 17.51 -2.94
N LEU A 272 -10.20 17.53 -4.05
CA LEU A 272 -8.97 16.73 -4.23
C LEU A 272 -7.74 17.38 -3.56
N ARG A 273 -7.64 18.72 -3.57
CA ARG A 273 -6.52 19.48 -2.99
C ARG A 273 -6.11 19.06 -1.55
N PRO A 274 -6.99 18.85 -0.56
CA PRO A 274 -6.58 18.37 0.76
C PRO A 274 -6.09 16.92 0.75
N GLN A 275 -6.58 16.07 -0.15
CA GLN A 275 -6.18 14.66 -0.25
C GLN A 275 -4.80 14.51 -0.92
N VAL A 276 -4.56 15.26 -2.02
CA VAL A 276 -3.23 15.37 -2.65
C VAL A 276 -2.19 15.88 -1.64
N ARG A 277 -2.54 16.89 -0.85
CA ARG A 277 -1.68 17.40 0.24
C ARG A 277 -1.36 16.34 1.30
N ALA A 278 -2.31 15.46 1.63
CA ALA A 278 -2.09 14.39 2.59
C ALA A 278 -1.13 13.31 2.04
N ALA A 279 -1.33 12.85 0.80
CA ALA A 279 -0.45 11.88 0.16
C ALA A 279 1.00 12.42 0.03
N VAL A 280 1.15 13.63 -0.53
CA VAL A 280 2.47 14.28 -0.70
C VAL A 280 3.16 14.57 0.63
N LEU A 281 2.43 14.78 1.73
CA LEU A 281 3.01 14.99 3.07
C LEU A 281 3.58 13.71 3.70
N VAL A 282 3.16 12.52 3.25
CA VAL A 282 3.62 11.25 3.82
C VAL A 282 4.88 10.74 3.10
N GLU A 283 4.97 10.90 1.78
CA GLU A 283 6.02 10.30 0.94
C GLU A 283 6.90 11.33 0.19
N ASP A 284 6.74 12.63 0.43
CA ASP A 284 7.34 13.78 -0.30
C ASP A 284 7.06 13.83 -1.83
N LEU A 285 6.36 12.82 -2.36
CA LEU A 285 6.06 12.56 -3.78
C LEU A 285 4.59 12.14 -3.92
N LEU A 286 3.96 12.40 -5.07
CA LEU A 286 2.67 11.77 -5.36
C LEU A 286 2.91 10.39 -6.00
N VAL A 287 2.97 9.37 -5.14
CA VAL A 287 3.17 7.94 -5.46
C VAL A 287 2.08 7.43 -6.41
N ALA A 288 2.44 6.50 -7.32
CA ALA A 288 1.54 6.03 -8.38
C ALA A 288 0.24 5.39 -7.85
N ALA A 289 0.30 4.71 -6.71
CA ALA A 289 -0.87 4.11 -6.07
C ALA A 289 -1.88 5.18 -5.56
N ASP A 290 -1.38 6.23 -4.91
CA ASP A 290 -2.22 7.35 -4.47
C ASP A 290 -2.75 8.16 -5.65
N PHE A 291 -1.95 8.28 -6.73
CA PHE A 291 -2.41 8.90 -7.97
C PHE A 291 -3.60 8.16 -8.57
N ASP A 292 -3.52 6.83 -8.79
CA ASP A 292 -4.66 6.06 -9.33
C ASP A 292 -5.86 6.01 -8.35
N TYR A 293 -5.64 6.03 -7.03
CA TYR A 293 -6.73 6.20 -6.04
C TYR A 293 -7.44 7.55 -6.19
N LEU A 294 -6.68 8.65 -6.34
CA LEU A 294 -7.23 10.00 -6.51
C LEU A 294 -7.88 10.21 -7.89
N ILE A 295 -7.45 9.46 -8.92
CA ILE A 295 -8.20 9.32 -10.17
C ILE A 295 -9.56 8.68 -9.92
N GLY A 296 -9.63 7.66 -9.07
CA GLY A 296 -10.90 7.09 -8.61
C GLY A 296 -11.82 8.12 -7.93
N GLU A 297 -11.29 8.94 -7.01
CA GLU A 297 -12.04 10.01 -6.34
C GLU A 297 -12.54 11.11 -7.30
N GLY A 298 -11.75 11.50 -8.31
CA GLY A 298 -12.19 12.48 -9.31
C GLY A 298 -13.24 11.94 -10.28
N ILE A 299 -13.15 10.67 -10.67
CA ILE A 299 -14.19 9.97 -11.44
C ILE A 299 -15.47 9.81 -10.60
N ALA A 300 -15.35 9.52 -9.29
CA ALA A 300 -16.48 9.50 -8.37
C ALA A 300 -17.11 10.90 -8.14
N ALA A 301 -16.34 11.98 -8.33
CA ALA A 301 -16.84 13.35 -8.41
C ALA A 301 -17.45 13.72 -9.78
N GLY A 302 -17.47 12.78 -10.75
CA GLY A 302 -18.14 12.94 -12.04
C GLY A 302 -17.29 13.53 -13.16
N LEU A 303 -15.97 13.65 -12.97
CA LEU A 303 -15.02 14.02 -14.03
C LEU A 303 -14.65 12.82 -14.92
N ASP A 304 -14.07 13.08 -16.09
CA ASP A 304 -13.35 12.06 -16.84
C ASP A 304 -11.89 11.90 -16.35
N ARG A 305 -11.24 10.80 -16.75
CA ARG A 305 -9.87 10.47 -16.34
C ARG A 305 -8.84 11.51 -16.80
N ALA A 306 -8.94 12.06 -18.01
CA ALA A 306 -7.94 13.00 -18.52
C ALA A 306 -8.01 14.37 -17.82
N THR A 307 -9.23 14.87 -17.59
CA THR A 307 -9.46 16.07 -16.77
C THR A 307 -8.94 15.86 -15.34
N THR A 308 -9.20 14.70 -14.73
CA THR A 308 -8.70 14.40 -13.38
C THR A 308 -7.18 14.28 -13.33
N GLU A 309 -6.54 13.60 -14.29
CA GLU A 309 -5.07 13.52 -14.38
C GLU A 309 -4.44 14.92 -14.50
N GLY A 310 -5.06 15.84 -15.25
CA GLY A 310 -4.63 17.23 -15.34
C GLY A 310 -4.72 17.99 -14.01
N ILE A 311 -5.82 17.81 -13.26
CA ILE A 311 -6.00 18.42 -11.93
C ILE A 311 -4.95 17.91 -10.94
N LEU A 312 -4.72 16.59 -10.88
CA LEU A 312 -3.75 16.00 -9.94
C LEU A 312 -2.31 16.42 -10.24
N ILE A 313 -1.92 16.49 -11.52
CA ILE A 313 -0.61 17.01 -11.93
C ILE A 313 -0.47 18.48 -11.54
N GLY A 314 -1.48 19.32 -11.82
CA GLY A 314 -1.48 20.73 -11.41
C GLY A 314 -1.40 20.94 -9.89
N LEU A 315 -2.03 20.07 -9.10
CA LEU A 315 -1.95 20.10 -7.64
C LEU A 315 -0.59 19.61 -7.11
N ALA A 316 0.08 18.67 -7.78
CA ALA A 316 1.46 18.29 -7.45
C ALA A 316 2.45 19.43 -7.76
N ASP A 317 2.29 20.08 -8.92
CA ASP A 317 3.05 21.29 -9.32
C ASP A 317 2.81 22.47 -8.36
N GLU A 318 1.59 22.67 -7.84
CA GLU A 318 1.27 23.66 -6.81
C GLU A 318 2.07 23.45 -5.51
N LEU A 319 2.31 22.18 -5.13
CA LEU A 319 3.09 21.81 -3.95
C LEU A 319 4.61 21.81 -4.22
N GLY A 320 5.01 21.70 -5.49
CA GLY A 320 6.40 21.66 -5.92
C GLY A 320 7.02 20.27 -5.90
N THR A 321 6.19 19.21 -5.99
CA THR A 321 6.63 17.83 -6.18
C THR A 321 6.17 17.31 -7.56
N THR A 322 6.47 16.05 -7.88
CA THR A 322 6.04 15.41 -9.13
C THR A 322 5.20 14.17 -8.88
N VAL A 323 4.64 13.60 -9.95
CA VAL A 323 3.94 12.30 -9.92
C VAL A 323 4.94 11.21 -10.29
N GLU A 324 5.00 10.16 -9.47
CA GLU A 324 5.88 9.00 -9.68
C GLU A 324 5.68 8.38 -11.08
N GLY A 325 6.77 8.00 -11.74
CA GLY A 325 6.75 7.43 -13.10
C GLY A 325 6.31 8.40 -14.20
N ARG A 326 5.94 9.64 -13.86
CA ARG A 326 5.47 10.70 -14.77
C ARG A 326 6.31 11.97 -14.72
N GLU A 327 7.49 11.92 -14.10
CA GLU A 327 8.49 13.02 -14.03
C GLU A 327 8.71 13.74 -15.37
N HIS A 328 8.60 13.01 -16.49
CA HIS A 328 8.85 13.51 -17.84
C HIS A 328 7.73 14.45 -18.36
N LEU A 329 6.54 14.45 -17.73
CA LEU A 329 5.38 15.27 -18.14
C LEU A 329 5.35 16.65 -17.47
N ALA A 330 6.07 16.85 -16.34
CA ALA A 330 6.22 18.16 -15.69
C ALA A 330 7.04 19.17 -16.54
N GLY A 331 7.64 18.74 -17.65
CA GLY A 331 8.42 19.55 -18.57
C GLY A 331 7.62 20.36 -19.61
N GLY A 332 6.35 20.70 -19.34
CA GLY A 332 5.43 21.29 -20.34
C GLY A 332 5.42 22.82 -20.48
N GLY A 333 6.07 23.57 -19.58
CA GLY A 333 6.04 25.04 -19.56
C GLY A 333 7.11 25.70 -20.43
N GLY A 334 6.71 26.23 -21.61
CA GLY A 334 7.65 26.78 -22.59
C GLY A 334 8.42 28.04 -22.16
N LYS A 335 9.70 28.12 -22.55
CA LYS A 335 10.49 29.37 -22.57
C LYS A 335 10.63 29.89 -24.00
N PRO A 336 10.45 31.19 -24.27
CA PRO A 336 10.92 31.80 -25.52
C PRO A 336 12.46 31.81 -25.55
N SER A 337 13.04 31.60 -26.73
CA SER A 337 14.49 31.52 -26.93
C SER A 337 15.08 32.84 -27.42
N ASP A 338 15.11 33.86 -26.56
CA ASP A 338 15.81 35.10 -26.86
C ASP A 338 17.33 34.93 -26.70
N ALA A 339 18.01 34.87 -27.84
CA ALA A 339 19.46 34.71 -27.95
C ALA A 339 20.05 35.72 -28.96
N GLU A 340 19.90 37.02 -28.68
CA GLU A 340 20.70 38.03 -29.38
C GLU A 340 22.18 37.90 -28.98
N GLY A 341 23.06 37.61 -29.95
CA GLY A 341 24.44 37.26 -29.67
C GLY A 341 25.38 37.37 -30.87
N SER A 342 25.72 38.60 -31.27
CA SER A 342 26.74 38.94 -32.27
C SER A 342 26.45 38.52 -33.72
N GLY A 343 25.92 39.46 -34.52
CA GLY A 343 25.87 39.32 -35.97
C GLY A 343 27.10 39.89 -36.67
N ARG A 344 27.60 39.21 -37.72
CA ARG A 344 28.48 39.83 -38.72
C ARG A 344 28.37 39.17 -40.11
N VAL A 345 27.79 39.93 -41.04
CA VAL A 345 28.23 40.10 -42.44
C VAL A 345 28.62 38.83 -43.22
N ASN A 346 27.80 38.42 -44.20
CA ASN A 346 27.97 38.97 -45.56
C ASN A 346 26.73 38.81 -46.45
N THR A 347 26.70 39.51 -47.59
CA THR A 347 25.59 39.46 -48.58
C THR A 347 26.03 38.89 -49.92
N ARG A 348 25.12 38.11 -50.55
CA ARG A 348 24.94 37.81 -51.99
C ARG A 348 23.79 36.79 -52.08
N ARG A 349 22.70 36.99 -52.84
CA ARG A 349 22.59 36.92 -54.31
C ARG A 349 23.26 35.64 -54.86
N ASP A 350 22.56 34.71 -55.49
CA ASP A 350 21.47 34.93 -56.44
C ASP A 350 20.26 33.97 -56.33
N ARG A 351 19.20 34.38 -57.02
CA ARG A 351 18.06 33.57 -57.46
C ARG A 351 18.04 33.68 -59.00
N PRO A 352 17.63 32.66 -59.76
CA PRO A 352 16.22 32.70 -60.20
C PRO A 352 15.56 31.32 -60.46
N ARG A 353 14.22 31.36 -60.65
CA ARG A 353 13.34 30.53 -61.51
C ARG A 353 13.64 29.02 -61.66
N GLY A 354 12.67 28.11 -61.56
CA GLY A 354 11.19 28.19 -61.47
C GLY A 354 10.64 26.74 -61.48
N GLN A 355 9.42 26.41 -61.88
CA GLN A 355 8.24 27.21 -62.25
C GLN A 355 6.97 26.32 -62.15
N ARG A 356 6.10 26.63 -61.17
CA ARG A 356 4.62 26.55 -61.26
C ARG A 356 3.85 25.20 -61.40
N ASP A 357 2.54 25.36 -61.20
CA ASP A 357 1.39 24.62 -61.74
C ASP A 357 1.19 23.15 -61.32
N SER A 358 0.70 23.02 -60.08
CA SER A 358 -0.62 22.43 -59.77
C SER A 358 -1.47 21.95 -60.96
N ALA A 359 -2.11 20.77 -60.83
CA ALA A 359 -3.54 20.66 -60.48
C ALA A 359 -4.14 19.26 -60.76
N GLN A 360 -5.21 18.92 -60.02
CA GLN A 360 -6.35 18.03 -60.37
C GLN A 360 -6.09 16.57 -60.84
N GLY A 361 -6.87 15.56 -60.42
CA GLY A 361 -7.94 15.50 -59.40
C GLY A 361 -9.09 14.56 -59.78
N ARG A 362 -9.69 13.88 -58.78
CA ARG A 362 -10.74 12.82 -58.92
C ARG A 362 -10.18 11.55 -59.61
N GLY A 363 -10.66 10.32 -59.41
CA GLY A 363 -11.98 9.78 -59.05
C GLY A 363 -12.30 8.69 -60.11
N GLU A 364 -13.07 7.62 -59.87
CA GLU A 364 -13.94 7.24 -58.75
C GLU A 364 -13.89 5.71 -58.52
N GLU A 365 -14.76 5.23 -57.62
CA GLU A 365 -14.93 3.85 -57.16
C GLU A 365 -15.32 2.85 -58.26
N THR A 366 -14.96 1.57 -58.10
CA THR A 366 -15.96 0.49 -57.85
C THR A 366 -15.31 -0.85 -57.44
N SER A 367 -16.14 -1.77 -56.96
CA SER A 367 -15.80 -3.17 -56.60
C SER A 367 -15.71 -4.08 -57.86
N TYR A 368 -15.54 -5.42 -57.88
CA TYR A 368 -16.00 -6.50 -56.99
C TYR A 368 -15.28 -7.85 -57.27
N ARG A 369 -15.44 -8.81 -56.32
CA ARG A 369 -15.38 -10.30 -56.47
C ARG A 369 -14.06 -11.05 -56.80
N THR A 370 -13.65 -11.87 -55.81
CA THR A 370 -13.35 -13.33 -55.87
C THR A 370 -12.76 -13.97 -57.15
N GLY A 371 -11.62 -14.64 -57.01
CA GLY A 371 -11.08 -15.68 -57.91
C GLY A 371 -10.26 -16.73 -57.15
N THR A 372 -10.09 -17.96 -57.66
CA THR A 372 -9.56 -19.11 -56.88
C THR A 372 -8.51 -20.00 -57.61
N ALA A 373 -7.50 -20.41 -56.84
CA ALA A 373 -6.79 -21.72 -56.88
C ALA A 373 -5.88 -22.12 -58.08
N ALA A 374 -5.22 -23.29 -57.88
CA ALA A 374 -4.24 -24.03 -58.72
C ALA A 374 -2.80 -23.46 -58.78
N ALA A 375 -1.69 -24.16 -58.47
CA ALA A 375 -1.19 -25.55 -58.67
C ALA A 375 -0.34 -25.70 -59.97
N ALA A 376 0.60 -26.65 -60.13
CA ALA A 376 1.17 -27.72 -59.27
C ALA A 376 2.73 -27.63 -59.29
N SER A 377 3.63 -28.60 -59.03
CA SER A 377 3.68 -30.06 -58.73
C SER A 377 5.06 -30.37 -58.07
N GLY A 378 5.50 -31.58 -57.67
CA GLY A 378 4.94 -32.94 -57.66
C GLY A 378 5.86 -33.92 -56.89
N SER A 379 5.35 -35.11 -56.50
CA SER A 379 6.00 -36.15 -55.66
C SER A 379 6.96 -37.08 -56.48
N PRO A 380 7.56 -38.22 -56.00
CA PRO A 380 7.28 -39.12 -54.84
C PRO A 380 8.56 -39.50 -54.01
N VAL A 381 8.69 -40.54 -53.14
CA VAL A 381 7.88 -41.71 -52.72
C VAL A 381 8.16 -42.13 -51.24
N ASP A 382 7.13 -42.70 -50.59
CA ASP A 382 7.05 -43.86 -49.65
C ASP A 382 7.98 -44.13 -48.41
N SER A 383 7.34 -44.74 -47.40
CA SER A 383 7.86 -45.56 -46.27
C SER A 383 8.74 -44.93 -45.16
N GLY A 384 8.61 -45.28 -43.87
CA GLY A 384 7.55 -46.09 -43.22
C GLY A 384 7.79 -46.39 -41.71
N ALA A 385 6.69 -46.59 -40.97
CA ALA A 385 6.52 -47.31 -39.69
C ALA A 385 7.27 -46.92 -38.37
N ARG A 386 6.47 -46.41 -37.40
CA ARG A 386 6.29 -46.85 -35.98
C ARG A 386 7.47 -47.01 -34.98
N GLY A 387 7.24 -46.51 -33.75
CA GLY A 387 7.69 -47.11 -32.47
C GLY A 387 8.59 -46.20 -31.60
N THR A 388 8.14 -45.42 -30.61
CA THR A 388 7.50 -45.71 -29.30
C THR A 388 8.34 -46.47 -28.25
N SER A 389 9.12 -45.73 -27.45
CA SER A 389 9.44 -46.01 -26.03
C SER A 389 10.07 -44.76 -25.38
N THR A 390 9.48 -44.01 -24.44
CA THR A 390 9.06 -44.29 -23.04
C THR A 390 10.19 -44.49 -22.02
N GLY A 391 10.59 -43.38 -21.37
CA GLY A 391 11.26 -43.36 -20.04
C GLY A 391 12.73 -43.82 -19.98
N SER A 392 13.42 -43.74 -18.83
CA SER A 392 13.14 -42.95 -17.62
C SER A 392 14.29 -43.02 -16.60
N ALA A 393 14.70 -41.86 -16.03
CA ALA A 393 15.43 -41.70 -14.76
C ALA A 393 16.81 -42.41 -14.58
N GLY A 394 17.50 -42.12 -13.46
CA GLY A 394 18.82 -42.67 -13.11
C GLY A 394 19.98 -41.84 -13.71
N THR A 395 20.46 -40.74 -13.12
CA THR A 395 20.86 -40.45 -11.71
C THR A 395 22.13 -41.18 -11.29
N ALA A 396 23.09 -40.41 -10.71
CA ALA A 396 24.39 -40.86 -10.14
C ALA A 396 25.43 -41.35 -11.19
N THR A 397 26.76 -41.19 -11.03
CA THR A 397 27.59 -40.50 -10.02
C THR A 397 28.96 -40.20 -10.68
N ASN A 398 29.49 -38.97 -10.62
CA ASN A 398 30.54 -38.49 -9.67
C ASN A 398 32.01 -38.80 -10.04
N ALA A 399 32.88 -37.79 -9.86
CA ALA A 399 34.36 -37.81 -9.74
C ALA A 399 35.22 -38.57 -10.79
N GLY A 400 36.18 -37.88 -11.43
CA GLY A 400 37.08 -38.49 -12.44
C GLY A 400 38.36 -37.72 -12.81
N ARG A 401 39.00 -37.05 -11.84
CA ARG A 401 40.31 -36.34 -11.92
C ARG A 401 41.35 -36.91 -12.92
N GLY A 402 41.90 -36.06 -13.79
CA GLY A 402 43.24 -36.23 -14.43
C GLY A 402 43.38 -35.44 -15.75
N THR A 403 44.02 -34.27 -15.83
CA THR A 403 45.48 -33.93 -15.78
C THR A 403 46.33 -34.48 -16.92
N ASN A 404 46.60 -33.62 -17.92
CA ASN A 404 47.88 -33.31 -18.60
C ASN A 404 47.59 -32.16 -19.60
N SER A 405 48.38 -31.09 -19.83
CA SER A 405 49.83 -30.79 -19.80
C SER A 405 50.57 -31.06 -21.13
N GLY A 406 51.47 -30.13 -21.52
CA GLY A 406 52.13 -30.03 -22.84
C GLY A 406 51.44 -28.96 -23.71
N GLU A 407 51.93 -27.72 -23.88
CA GLU A 407 53.24 -27.17 -24.31
C GLU A 407 53.50 -27.17 -25.83
N GLN A 408 53.44 -25.98 -26.43
CA GLN A 408 54.29 -25.41 -27.51
C GLN A 408 53.74 -23.99 -27.81
N THR A 409 54.40 -22.86 -27.53
CA THR A 409 55.68 -22.25 -28.02
C THR A 409 55.63 -21.72 -29.45
N GLY A 410 55.90 -20.42 -29.63
CA GLY A 410 55.91 -19.70 -30.92
C GLY A 410 55.18 -18.35 -30.81
N ALA A 411 55.73 -17.26 -30.27
CA ALA A 411 56.92 -16.50 -30.68
C ALA A 411 56.71 -15.72 -32.01
N GLY A 412 56.54 -14.40 -31.89
CA GLY A 412 56.47 -13.42 -33.00
C GLY A 412 56.51 -12.00 -32.42
N SER A 413 57.35 -11.11 -32.97
CA SER A 413 57.85 -9.94 -32.22
C SER A 413 58.03 -8.64 -33.04
N GLY A 414 57.77 -7.50 -32.38
CA GLY A 414 58.32 -6.18 -32.75
C GLY A 414 57.29 -5.07 -33.00
N THR A 415 57.63 -3.76 -32.93
CA THR A 415 58.78 -3.08 -32.29
C THR A 415 58.55 -1.55 -32.20
N GLY A 416 59.23 -0.84 -31.29
CA GLY A 416 59.19 0.64 -31.12
C GLY A 416 58.55 1.04 -29.78
N SER A 417 59.21 1.66 -28.79
CA SER A 417 60.27 2.71 -28.76
C SER A 417 59.76 4.05 -29.30
N TRP A 418 59.85 5.17 -28.58
CA TRP A 418 61.09 5.84 -28.11
C TRP A 418 61.23 6.05 -26.58
N THR A 419 62.33 6.70 -26.16
CA THR A 419 62.93 6.65 -24.81
C THR A 419 63.30 8.02 -24.21
N ALA A 420 63.23 8.16 -22.86
CA ALA A 420 64.20 8.82 -21.94
C ALA A 420 63.53 9.15 -20.59
N GLY A 421 64.14 8.99 -19.40
CA GLY A 421 65.42 8.35 -19.05
C GLY A 421 65.74 8.53 -17.55
N ASP A 422 66.58 7.64 -16.98
CA ASP A 422 67.52 7.81 -15.84
C ASP A 422 67.11 8.50 -14.50
N GLN A 423 67.55 8.06 -13.29
CA GLN A 423 68.21 6.81 -12.84
C GLN A 423 68.15 6.67 -11.29
N ALA A 424 68.83 5.64 -10.74
CA ALA A 424 68.95 5.22 -9.31
C ALA A 424 67.81 4.28 -8.82
N ARG A 425 68.02 3.06 -8.28
CA ARG A 425 69.07 2.43 -7.41
C ARG A 425 69.15 3.04 -6.00
N GLU A 426 69.29 2.33 -4.89
CA GLU A 426 69.25 0.88 -4.52
C GLU A 426 68.95 0.83 -2.98
N THR A 427 68.64 -0.25 -2.25
CA THR A 427 68.86 -1.72 -2.41
C THR A 427 67.78 -2.49 -1.62
N TRP A 428 67.73 -3.83 -1.69
CA TRP A 428 66.90 -4.67 -0.79
C TRP A 428 67.57 -4.96 0.56
N ARG A 429 66.77 -5.08 1.64
CA ARG A 429 67.11 -5.95 2.79
C ARG A 429 65.87 -6.60 3.40
N ARG A 430 65.93 -7.91 3.64
CA ARG A 430 64.97 -8.62 4.51
C ARG A 430 65.41 -8.45 5.96
N GLU A 431 64.45 -8.39 6.86
CA GLU A 431 64.53 -9.09 8.15
C GLU A 431 63.13 -9.64 8.49
N SER A 432 63.06 -10.64 9.34
CA SER A 432 61.83 -11.42 9.56
C SER A 432 61.70 -11.83 11.02
N GLY A 433 60.64 -11.35 11.67
CA GLY A 433 60.26 -11.71 13.03
C GLY A 433 58.74 -11.85 13.10
N GLY A 434 58.26 -13.06 13.37
CA GLY A 434 56.84 -13.36 13.44
C GLY A 434 56.32 -13.39 14.88
N ALA A 435 55.12 -12.86 15.08
CA ALA A 435 54.28 -13.13 16.25
C ALA A 435 52.84 -13.30 15.75
N ALA A 436 52.12 -14.29 16.30
CA ALA A 436 50.74 -14.56 15.90
C ALA A 436 49.74 -13.73 16.71
N GLY A 437 48.68 -13.23 16.08
CA GLY A 437 47.60 -12.53 16.78
C GLY A 437 46.51 -12.00 15.85
N ASP A 438 45.29 -12.51 16.07
CA ASP A 438 43.97 -12.04 15.60
C ASP A 438 43.74 -11.80 14.08
N SER A 439 42.72 -12.48 13.54
CA SER A 439 42.35 -12.46 12.13
C SER A 439 41.03 -11.72 11.87
N THR A 440 40.89 -10.47 12.34
CA THR A 440 39.73 -9.60 12.02
C THR A 440 40.09 -8.13 11.75
N ARG A 441 40.51 -7.78 10.51
CA ARG A 441 40.41 -6.43 9.90
C ARG A 441 40.95 -6.39 8.46
N ASN A 442 40.08 -6.52 7.46
CA ASN A 442 40.38 -6.14 6.07
C ASN A 442 39.80 -4.74 5.78
N GLY A 443 40.47 -3.70 6.29
CA GLY A 443 40.31 -2.33 5.79
C GLY A 443 41.37 -2.03 4.71
N PRO A 444 41.14 -1.06 3.81
CA PRO A 444 42.16 -0.65 2.84
C PRO A 444 43.37 0.00 3.55
N PRO A 445 44.59 -0.13 2.99
CA PRO A 445 45.79 0.46 3.59
C PRO A 445 45.77 2.00 3.53
N PRO A 446 46.05 2.72 4.63
CA PRO A 446 45.82 4.16 4.76
C PRO A 446 46.95 5.01 4.14
N ALA A 447 47.06 5.02 2.80
CA ALA A 447 48.25 5.59 2.14
C ALA A 447 48.06 6.15 0.70
N ARG A 448 46.93 6.77 0.32
CA ARG A 448 46.79 7.42 -1.02
C ARG A 448 46.12 8.80 -1.08
N TRP A 449 45.83 9.45 0.06
CA TRP A 449 45.07 10.72 0.11
C TRP A 449 45.74 11.85 0.92
N GLN A 450 47.00 11.68 1.34
CA GLN A 450 47.68 12.62 2.26
C GLN A 450 48.26 13.89 1.61
N THR A 451 48.18 14.08 0.29
CA THR A 451 48.80 15.21 -0.42
C THR A 451 47.78 16.27 -0.88
N THR A 452 47.33 17.10 0.06
CA THR A 452 46.84 18.47 -0.22
C THR A 452 47.53 19.44 0.75
N PRO A 453 48.36 20.40 0.28
CA PRO A 453 49.20 21.22 1.19
C PRO A 453 48.44 22.20 2.10
N TYR A 454 47.14 22.41 1.89
CA TYR A 454 46.30 23.32 2.67
C TYR A 454 44.95 22.67 2.97
N GLY A 455 44.66 22.48 4.27
CA GLY A 455 43.46 21.83 4.80
C GLY A 455 43.74 21.20 6.17
N ARG A 456 42.70 20.92 6.98
CA ARG A 456 42.87 20.15 8.22
C ARG A 456 43.04 18.65 7.91
N PRO A 457 43.84 17.89 8.67
CA PRO A 457 44.20 16.51 8.31
C PRO A 457 43.00 15.55 8.17
N TRP A 458 41.91 15.78 8.92
CA TRP A 458 40.68 14.98 8.82
C TRP A 458 39.79 15.32 7.60
N GLU A 459 39.96 16.50 6.97
CA GLU A 459 39.09 16.94 5.86
C GLU A 459 39.26 16.08 4.60
N ALA A 460 40.48 15.60 4.34
CA ALA A 460 40.76 14.72 3.20
C ALA A 460 40.05 13.36 3.35
N ALA A 461 40.11 12.76 4.55
CA ALA A 461 39.41 11.52 4.86
C ALA A 461 37.88 11.71 4.85
N LEU A 462 37.36 12.79 5.42
CA LEU A 462 35.92 13.08 5.39
C LEU A 462 35.39 13.34 3.96
N ARG A 463 36.20 13.94 3.10
CA ARG A 463 35.91 14.11 1.66
C ARG A 463 35.88 12.75 0.94
N ALA A 464 36.75 11.82 1.30
CA ALA A 464 36.75 10.45 0.78
C ALA A 464 35.52 9.66 1.27
N ALA A 465 35.15 9.76 2.55
CA ALA A 465 33.93 9.15 3.10
C ALA A 465 32.66 9.60 2.32
N ARG A 466 32.51 10.91 2.12
CA ARG A 466 31.42 11.50 1.31
C ARG A 466 31.50 11.18 -0.18
N ALA A 467 32.65 10.70 -0.69
CA ALA A 467 32.76 10.21 -2.06
C ALA A 467 32.34 8.73 -2.15
N ALA A 468 32.74 7.90 -1.19
CA ALA A 468 32.34 6.50 -1.10
C ALA A 468 30.82 6.35 -0.86
N LEU A 469 30.21 7.17 0.01
CA LEU A 469 28.73 7.22 0.16
C LEU A 469 28.01 7.53 -1.15
N ARG A 470 28.46 8.55 -1.89
CA ARG A 470 27.89 8.91 -3.21
C ARG A 470 28.16 7.86 -4.31
N ALA A 471 29.12 6.95 -4.09
CA ALA A 471 29.39 5.81 -4.94
C ALA A 471 28.66 4.53 -4.48
N GLY A 472 27.77 4.61 -3.48
CA GLY A 472 27.04 3.46 -2.95
C GLY A 472 27.89 2.48 -2.14
N ARG A 473 28.97 2.96 -1.52
CA ARG A 473 29.97 2.15 -0.80
C ARG A 473 30.12 2.54 0.68
N PRO A 474 29.09 2.27 1.52
CA PRO A 474 29.06 2.69 2.91
C PRO A 474 30.10 1.99 3.80
N ARG A 475 30.57 0.76 3.48
CA ARG A 475 31.64 0.14 4.28
C ARG A 475 33.00 0.80 4.04
N GLU A 476 33.31 1.14 2.80
CA GLU A 476 34.49 1.94 2.50
C GLU A 476 34.40 3.35 3.11
N ALA A 477 33.20 3.97 3.07
CA ALA A 477 32.96 5.24 3.76
C ALA A 477 33.19 5.15 5.27
N GLY A 478 32.75 4.08 5.92
CA GLY A 478 33.05 3.80 7.34
C GLY A 478 34.54 3.70 7.64
N GLY A 479 35.32 3.07 6.75
CA GLY A 479 36.78 3.07 6.84
C GLY A 479 37.38 4.49 6.79
N PHE A 480 36.91 5.33 5.86
CA PHE A 480 37.32 6.74 5.79
C PHE A 480 36.83 7.59 6.98
N VAL A 481 35.70 7.25 7.60
CA VAL A 481 35.24 7.85 8.86
C VAL A 481 36.19 7.51 10.00
N GLU A 482 36.67 6.26 10.12
CA GLU A 482 37.67 5.87 11.12
C GLU A 482 39.05 6.52 10.88
N ASP A 483 39.46 6.69 9.61
CA ASP A 483 40.63 7.51 9.26
C ASP A 483 40.45 8.96 9.73
N ALA A 484 39.25 9.54 9.52
CA ALA A 484 38.95 10.92 9.92
C ALA A 484 38.83 11.08 11.45
N ARG A 485 38.22 10.13 12.17
CA ARG A 485 38.14 10.09 13.65
C ARG A 485 39.56 10.12 14.24
N ARG A 486 40.46 9.27 13.74
CA ARG A 486 41.88 9.24 14.17
C ARG A 486 42.65 10.50 13.80
N SER A 487 42.32 11.15 12.67
CA SER A 487 42.99 12.36 12.19
C SER A 487 42.46 13.66 12.82
N ALA A 488 41.30 13.64 13.47
CA ALA A 488 40.72 14.81 14.15
C ALA A 488 41.31 15.01 15.56
N GLY A 489 41.59 13.92 16.29
CA GLY A 489 42.13 13.99 17.65
C GLY A 489 41.23 14.80 18.58
N ALA A 490 41.75 15.93 19.10
CA ALA A 490 41.03 16.84 19.98
C ALA A 490 40.33 18.02 19.26
N ASP A 491 40.33 18.07 17.92
CA ASP A 491 39.62 19.11 17.16
C ASP A 491 38.10 18.90 17.27
N ALA A 492 37.43 19.67 18.13
CA ALA A 492 35.98 19.61 18.33
C ALA A 492 35.16 19.88 17.05
N VAL A 493 35.69 20.68 16.11
CA VAL A 493 35.03 20.93 14.83
C VAL A 493 35.14 19.71 13.93
N GLY A 494 36.33 19.09 13.89
CA GLY A 494 36.56 17.81 13.22
C GLY A 494 35.71 16.69 13.79
N ALA A 495 35.70 16.51 15.11
CA ALA A 495 34.89 15.50 15.79
C ALA A 495 33.39 15.64 15.46
N THR A 496 32.87 16.87 15.42
CA THR A 496 31.47 17.14 15.05
C THR A 496 31.19 16.82 13.58
N ALA A 497 32.05 17.27 12.66
CA ALA A 497 31.88 17.04 11.22
C ALA A 497 32.04 15.56 10.83
N VAL A 498 32.92 14.83 11.51
CA VAL A 498 33.13 13.38 11.33
C VAL A 498 31.98 12.57 11.92
N ARG A 499 31.44 12.96 13.08
CA ARG A 499 30.26 12.31 13.67
C ARG A 499 29.05 12.34 12.74
N ALA A 500 28.72 13.49 12.15
CA ALA A 500 27.56 13.60 11.25
C ALA A 500 27.64 12.65 10.03
N VAL A 501 28.84 12.42 9.48
CA VAL A 501 29.03 11.46 8.38
C VAL A 501 29.10 10.01 8.88
N ALA A 502 29.51 9.78 10.14
CA ALA A 502 29.40 8.46 10.76
C ALA A 502 27.93 8.06 10.97
N GLU A 503 27.11 8.97 11.50
CA GLU A 503 25.66 8.80 11.67
C GLU A 503 24.98 8.52 10.31
N GLU A 504 25.42 9.17 9.22
CA GLU A 504 24.97 8.88 7.85
C GLU A 504 25.38 7.48 7.36
N VAL A 505 26.64 7.05 7.60
CA VAL A 505 27.13 5.70 7.26
C VAL A 505 26.37 4.63 8.05
N GLU A 506 26.22 4.81 9.35
CA GLU A 506 25.55 3.86 10.25
C GLU A 506 24.07 3.69 9.85
N ARG A 507 23.39 4.79 9.46
CA ARG A 507 22.03 4.75 8.89
C ARG A 507 21.96 3.94 7.58
N VAL A 508 22.82 4.23 6.59
CA VAL A 508 22.80 3.51 5.30
C VAL A 508 23.16 2.02 5.47
N LEU A 509 24.00 1.66 6.45
CA LEU A 509 24.28 0.26 6.79
C LEU A 509 23.06 -0.45 7.44
N ALA A 510 22.28 0.26 8.26
CA ALA A 510 21.04 -0.26 8.83
C ALA A 510 19.94 -0.45 7.77
N GLU A 511 19.79 0.53 6.86
CA GLU A 511 18.92 0.43 5.68
C GLU A 511 19.32 -0.78 4.81
N ALA A 512 20.60 -0.93 4.49
CA ALA A 512 21.08 -2.09 3.73
C ALA A 512 20.74 -3.44 4.41
N ALA A 513 20.80 -3.52 5.74
CA ALA A 513 20.40 -4.71 6.49
C ALA A 513 18.87 -4.95 6.52
N ALA A 514 18.04 -3.92 6.24
CA ALA A 514 16.62 -4.08 5.97
C ALA A 514 16.39 -4.58 4.52
N HIS A 515 16.94 -3.90 3.51
CA HIS A 515 16.78 -4.30 2.10
C HIS A 515 17.35 -5.71 1.82
N TRP A 516 18.40 -6.16 2.52
CA TRP A 516 18.86 -7.55 2.44
C TRP A 516 17.84 -8.57 2.95
N ARG A 517 17.15 -8.29 4.06
CA ARG A 517 16.08 -9.17 4.59
C ARG A 517 14.85 -9.13 3.67
N GLY A 518 14.51 -7.97 3.14
CA GLY A 518 13.51 -7.78 2.09
C GLY A 518 13.80 -8.64 0.87
N ALA A 519 14.96 -8.48 0.24
CA ALA A 519 15.36 -9.21 -0.97
C ALA A 519 15.26 -10.74 -0.80
N VAL A 520 15.69 -11.28 0.35
CA VAL A 520 15.61 -12.71 0.66
C VAL A 520 14.14 -13.14 0.87
N SER A 521 13.34 -12.36 1.60
CA SER A 521 11.91 -12.64 1.83
C SER A 521 11.09 -12.62 0.54
N ALA A 522 11.26 -11.57 -0.27
CA ALA A 522 10.61 -11.40 -1.55
C ALA A 522 10.99 -12.52 -2.54
N CYS A 523 12.28 -12.85 -2.67
CA CYS A 523 12.75 -13.98 -3.48
C CYS A 523 12.23 -15.35 -2.99
N ALA A 524 11.98 -15.52 -1.69
CA ALA A 524 11.40 -16.74 -1.14
C ALA A 524 9.89 -16.83 -1.42
N GLY A 525 9.17 -15.71 -1.32
CA GLY A 525 7.76 -15.57 -1.68
C GLY A 525 7.47 -15.51 -3.18
N ARG A 526 8.49 -15.62 -4.04
CA ARG A 526 8.42 -15.43 -5.51
C ARG A 526 7.91 -14.04 -5.95
N ARG A 527 8.05 -13.04 -5.06
CA ARG A 527 7.82 -11.62 -5.37
C ARG A 527 9.10 -11.05 -5.98
N PHE A 528 9.30 -11.27 -7.28
CA PHE A 528 10.57 -10.99 -7.95
C PHE A 528 10.63 -9.58 -8.56
N VAL A 529 9.49 -8.93 -8.81
CA VAL A 529 9.42 -7.53 -9.22
C VAL A 529 9.79 -6.63 -8.03
N GLU A 530 9.16 -6.85 -6.88
CA GLU A 530 9.47 -6.19 -5.59
C GLU A 530 10.95 -6.38 -5.21
N ALA A 531 11.44 -7.63 -5.27
CA ALA A 531 12.83 -7.94 -4.96
C ALA A 531 13.83 -7.16 -5.83
N LEU A 532 13.50 -6.93 -7.11
CA LEU A 532 14.35 -6.18 -8.03
C LEU A 532 14.24 -4.66 -7.81
N ALA A 533 13.03 -4.12 -7.81
CA ALA A 533 12.78 -2.68 -7.79
C ALA A 533 13.12 -2.01 -6.45
N GLU A 534 12.70 -2.59 -5.33
CA GLU A 534 12.89 -1.97 -4.01
C GLU A 534 14.21 -2.40 -3.36
N HIS A 535 14.51 -3.70 -3.40
CA HIS A 535 15.52 -4.26 -2.50
C HIS A 535 16.88 -4.43 -3.17
N LEU A 536 16.96 -5.13 -4.30
CA LEU A 536 18.22 -5.39 -4.99
C LEU A 536 18.75 -4.15 -5.71
N GLU A 537 17.89 -3.24 -6.20
CA GLU A 537 18.29 -1.95 -6.74
C GLU A 537 18.84 -0.99 -5.67
N PHE A 538 18.24 -0.92 -4.47
CA PHE A 538 18.84 -0.18 -3.36
C PHE A 538 20.23 -0.73 -3.02
N LEU A 539 20.36 -2.06 -2.91
CA LEU A 539 21.65 -2.69 -2.64
C LEU A 539 22.68 -2.47 -3.76
N GLU A 540 22.25 -2.37 -5.03
CA GLU A 540 23.11 -2.03 -6.17
C GLU A 540 23.55 -0.55 -6.18
N ARG A 541 22.65 0.39 -5.83
CA ARG A 541 22.90 1.84 -5.94
C ARG A 541 23.46 2.50 -4.67
N ARG A 542 23.12 1.99 -3.48
CA ARG A 542 23.42 2.63 -2.18
C ARG A 542 24.35 1.81 -1.28
N ALA A 543 24.43 0.49 -1.48
CA ALA A 543 25.09 -0.43 -0.54
C ALA A 543 25.87 -1.57 -1.23
N ALA A 544 26.51 -1.28 -2.37
CA ALA A 544 27.14 -2.26 -3.24
C ALA A 544 28.33 -3.01 -2.60
N ASP A 545 28.94 -2.45 -1.54
CA ASP A 545 29.98 -3.11 -0.75
C ASP A 545 29.46 -3.83 0.52
N VAL A 546 28.14 -3.91 0.71
CA VAL A 546 27.48 -4.62 1.81
C VAL A 546 27.03 -6.02 1.34
N PRO A 547 27.76 -7.10 1.68
CA PRO A 547 27.32 -8.47 1.43
C PRO A 547 26.14 -8.87 2.33
N ASN A 548 25.52 -10.01 1.99
CA ASN A 548 24.43 -10.62 2.73
C ASN A 548 24.81 -10.81 4.22
N PRO A 549 23.97 -10.39 5.18
CA PRO A 549 24.17 -10.67 6.60
C PRO A 549 24.25 -12.17 6.94
N ASP A 550 23.58 -13.04 6.16
CA ASP A 550 23.81 -14.48 6.21
C ASP A 550 25.01 -14.87 5.34
N LEU A 551 26.08 -15.35 5.97
CA LEU A 551 27.30 -15.84 5.32
C LEU A 551 27.07 -17.11 4.46
N ARG A 552 25.92 -17.78 4.60
CA ARG A 552 25.47 -18.90 3.75
C ARG A 552 24.39 -18.49 2.74
N GLY A 553 23.94 -17.24 2.79
CA GLY A 553 22.93 -16.70 1.90
C GLY A 553 23.45 -16.50 0.47
N ALA A 554 22.51 -16.39 -0.47
CA ALA A 554 22.85 -16.04 -1.85
C ALA A 554 23.49 -14.65 -1.93
N SER A 555 24.43 -14.46 -2.87
CA SER A 555 24.95 -13.14 -3.21
C SER A 555 23.89 -12.29 -3.92
N ARG A 556 24.11 -10.97 -3.96
CA ARG A 556 23.19 -10.00 -4.57
C ARG A 556 23.03 -10.30 -6.06
N GLU A 557 24.13 -10.60 -6.73
CA GLU A 557 24.21 -10.95 -8.15
C GLU A 557 23.42 -12.24 -8.46
N LEU A 558 23.48 -13.24 -7.55
CA LEU A 558 22.72 -14.48 -7.68
C LEU A 558 21.21 -14.27 -7.47
N LEU A 559 20.82 -13.41 -6.51
CA LEU A 559 19.42 -13.04 -6.30
C LEU A 559 18.88 -12.22 -7.49
N THR A 560 19.61 -11.21 -7.95
CA THR A 560 19.27 -10.40 -9.14
C THR A 560 19.17 -11.25 -10.40
N GLY A 561 20.10 -12.19 -10.61
CA GLY A 561 20.06 -13.13 -11.73
C GLY A 561 18.83 -14.04 -11.68
N ARG A 562 18.54 -14.64 -10.51
CA ARG A 562 17.36 -15.48 -10.29
C ARG A 562 16.05 -14.71 -10.49
N ALA A 563 15.94 -13.51 -9.92
CA ALA A 563 14.73 -12.70 -10.01
C ALA A 563 14.47 -12.23 -11.45
N ARG A 564 15.51 -11.73 -12.17
CA ARG A 564 15.38 -11.36 -13.59
C ARG A 564 14.99 -12.57 -14.45
N ALA A 565 15.56 -13.74 -14.22
CA ALA A 565 15.19 -14.95 -14.95
C ALA A 565 13.73 -15.37 -14.69
N ALA A 566 13.25 -15.26 -13.45
CA ALA A 566 11.86 -15.59 -13.10
C ALA A 566 10.84 -14.60 -13.70
N VAL A 567 11.14 -13.29 -13.68
CA VAL A 567 10.29 -12.27 -14.33
C VAL A 567 10.24 -12.48 -15.84
N ILE A 568 11.38 -12.77 -16.50
CA ILE A 568 11.44 -13.06 -17.94
C ILE A 568 10.62 -14.32 -18.30
N GLU A 569 10.74 -15.38 -17.50
CA GLU A 569 9.96 -16.61 -17.73
C GLU A 569 8.46 -16.40 -17.47
N ALA A 570 8.08 -15.63 -16.46
CA ALA A 570 6.69 -15.26 -16.20
C ALA A 570 6.11 -14.43 -17.36
N GLY A 571 6.83 -13.42 -17.87
CA GLY A 571 6.42 -12.67 -19.05
C GLY A 571 6.31 -13.55 -20.32
N ARG A 572 7.20 -14.53 -20.49
CA ARG A 572 7.13 -15.52 -21.57
C ARG A 572 5.90 -16.43 -21.44
N LEU A 573 5.55 -16.84 -20.22
CA LEU A 573 4.34 -17.63 -19.94
C LEU A 573 3.06 -16.80 -20.15
N PHE A 574 3.09 -15.51 -19.80
CA PHE A 574 1.98 -14.57 -20.00
C PHE A 574 1.73 -14.31 -21.49
N ALA A 575 2.78 -14.01 -22.26
CA ALA A 575 2.69 -13.86 -23.71
C ALA A 575 2.28 -15.15 -24.47
N ALA A 576 2.39 -16.32 -23.82
CA ALA A 576 1.93 -17.60 -24.33
C ALA A 576 0.54 -18.02 -23.79
N ALA A 577 -0.09 -17.22 -22.93
CA ALA A 577 -1.41 -17.52 -22.39
C ALA A 577 -2.49 -17.31 -23.46
N PRO A 578 -3.39 -18.28 -23.70
CA PRO A 578 -4.46 -18.11 -24.68
C PRO A 578 -5.49 -17.09 -24.18
N VAL A 579 -6.06 -16.30 -25.09
CA VAL A 579 -7.14 -15.35 -24.77
C VAL A 579 -8.42 -16.08 -24.40
N ASP A 580 -8.72 -17.17 -25.13
CA ASP A 580 -9.87 -18.05 -24.96
C ASP A 580 -9.46 -19.52 -25.16
N PRO A 581 -10.16 -20.49 -24.54
CA PRO A 581 -11.28 -20.31 -23.61
C PRO A 581 -10.86 -19.79 -22.22
N ALA A 582 -11.79 -19.13 -21.53
CA ALA A 582 -11.55 -18.46 -20.26
C ALA A 582 -11.02 -19.38 -19.12
N ASP A 583 -11.40 -20.67 -19.07
CA ASP A 583 -10.83 -21.62 -18.10
C ASP A 583 -9.36 -21.92 -18.41
N VAL A 584 -8.99 -21.98 -19.69
CA VAL A 584 -7.61 -22.22 -20.14
C VAL A 584 -6.76 -20.99 -19.87
N ARG A 585 -7.28 -19.78 -20.10
CA ARG A 585 -6.64 -18.52 -19.69
C ARG A 585 -6.45 -18.46 -18.17
N MET A 586 -7.50 -18.73 -17.39
CA MET A 586 -7.45 -18.83 -15.91
C MET A 586 -6.37 -19.80 -15.43
N ARG A 587 -6.23 -20.97 -16.07
CA ARG A 587 -5.20 -21.98 -15.77
C ARG A 587 -3.79 -21.52 -16.16
N ALA A 588 -3.64 -20.86 -17.31
CA ALA A 588 -2.35 -20.33 -17.78
C ALA A 588 -1.84 -19.17 -16.92
N LEU A 589 -2.70 -18.20 -16.58
CA LEU A 589 -2.35 -17.06 -15.72
C LEU A 589 -1.90 -17.50 -14.31
N ARG A 590 -2.49 -18.58 -13.77
CA ARG A 590 -2.00 -19.19 -12.52
C ARG A 590 -0.57 -19.71 -12.64
N GLY A 591 -0.21 -20.32 -13.79
CA GLY A 591 1.16 -20.72 -14.08
C GLY A 591 2.15 -19.54 -14.15
N VAL A 592 1.71 -18.38 -14.63
CA VAL A 592 2.49 -17.13 -14.57
C VAL A 592 2.75 -16.72 -13.12
N LEU A 593 1.70 -16.71 -12.28
CA LEU A 593 1.81 -16.31 -10.87
C LEU A 593 2.56 -17.34 -10.00
N GLU A 594 2.60 -18.60 -10.41
CA GLU A 594 3.51 -19.59 -9.83
C GLU A 594 4.98 -19.31 -10.20
N ALA A 595 5.26 -18.75 -11.38
CA ALA A 595 6.63 -18.33 -11.74
C ALA A 595 7.04 -17.00 -11.06
N CYS A 596 6.14 -16.03 -10.99
CA CYS A 596 6.36 -14.70 -10.40
C CYS A 596 5.05 -14.18 -9.79
N ALA A 597 4.95 -14.19 -8.45
CA ALA A 597 3.70 -13.97 -7.71
C ALA A 597 3.18 -12.52 -7.81
N ASP A 598 4.06 -11.58 -8.12
CA ASP A 598 3.84 -10.14 -8.27
C ASP A 598 3.80 -9.68 -9.74
N HIS A 599 3.55 -10.59 -10.69
CA HIS A 599 3.45 -10.24 -12.12
C HIS A 599 2.17 -9.44 -12.42
N ALA A 600 2.26 -8.11 -12.34
CA ALA A 600 1.14 -7.16 -12.42
C ALA A 600 0.15 -7.44 -13.57
N GLU A 601 0.64 -7.64 -14.80
CA GLU A 601 -0.22 -7.90 -15.97
C GLU A 601 -1.04 -9.20 -15.83
N ALA A 602 -0.50 -10.19 -15.13
CA ALA A 602 -1.17 -11.47 -14.92
C ALA A 602 -2.17 -11.40 -13.76
N LEU A 603 -1.89 -10.58 -12.73
CA LEU A 603 -2.86 -10.24 -11.68
C LEU A 603 -4.05 -9.46 -12.26
N ALA A 604 -3.78 -8.46 -13.11
CA ALA A 604 -4.82 -7.68 -13.79
C ALA A 604 -5.68 -8.55 -14.72
N ALA A 605 -5.05 -9.33 -15.60
CA ALA A 605 -5.75 -10.26 -16.50
C ALA A 605 -6.53 -11.36 -15.75
N LEU A 606 -6.14 -11.71 -14.52
CA LEU A 606 -6.88 -12.65 -13.67
C LEU A 606 -8.11 -11.99 -13.03
N ALA A 607 -8.01 -10.72 -12.66
CA ALA A 607 -9.13 -9.93 -12.11
C ALA A 607 -10.23 -9.64 -13.15
N GLU A 608 -9.89 -9.53 -14.44
CA GLU A 608 -10.86 -9.42 -15.54
C GLU A 608 -11.71 -10.69 -15.72
N LEU A 609 -11.19 -11.87 -15.36
CA LEU A 609 -11.84 -13.15 -15.63
C LEU A 609 -12.98 -13.45 -14.65
N ARG A 610 -14.20 -13.19 -15.10
CA ARG A 610 -15.43 -13.58 -14.40
C ARG A 610 -15.52 -15.10 -14.24
N VAL A 611 -15.84 -15.57 -13.04
CA VAL A 611 -16.19 -16.98 -12.78
C VAL A 611 -17.57 -17.25 -13.39
N GLY A 612 -17.68 -18.30 -14.20
CA GLY A 612 -18.93 -18.68 -14.85
C GLY A 612 -20.03 -19.00 -13.82
N THR A 613 -21.26 -18.59 -14.10
CA THR A 613 -22.41 -18.89 -13.23
C THR A 613 -22.79 -20.37 -13.31
N PRO A 614 -23.25 -20.99 -12.20
CA PRO A 614 -23.81 -22.34 -12.25
C PRO A 614 -25.17 -22.32 -12.94
N GLY A 615 -25.40 -23.19 -13.94
CA GLY A 615 -26.65 -23.21 -14.68
C GLY A 615 -27.81 -23.89 -13.94
N GLN A 616 -29.05 -23.63 -14.34
CA GLN A 616 -30.26 -24.41 -13.98
C GLN A 616 -30.35 -24.83 -12.49
N VAL A 617 -30.31 -23.88 -11.56
CA VAL A 617 -30.55 -24.16 -10.14
C VAL A 617 -32.01 -24.61 -9.95
N THR A 618 -32.24 -25.77 -9.34
CA THR A 618 -33.58 -26.25 -8.98
C THR A 618 -33.60 -26.77 -7.55
N ALA A 619 -34.77 -26.69 -6.91
CA ALA A 619 -35.00 -27.20 -5.55
C ALA A 619 -36.20 -28.15 -5.52
N ARG A 620 -36.07 -29.30 -4.85
CA ARG A 620 -37.12 -30.32 -4.72
C ARG A 620 -37.18 -30.86 -3.29
N ARG A 621 -38.37 -30.98 -2.72
CA ARG A 621 -38.56 -31.51 -1.36
C ARG A 621 -38.77 -33.02 -1.40
N LYS A 622 -38.01 -33.76 -0.58
CA LYS A 622 -38.19 -35.19 -0.31
C LYS A 622 -39.42 -35.44 0.57
N SER A 623 -39.86 -36.70 0.62
CA SER A 623 -40.94 -37.16 1.52
C SER A 623 -40.61 -37.05 3.01
N ASP A 624 -39.32 -36.99 3.37
CA ASP A 624 -38.83 -36.73 4.73
C ASP A 624 -38.84 -35.23 5.12
N GLY A 625 -39.18 -34.33 4.19
CA GLY A 625 -39.23 -32.88 4.39
C GLY A 625 -37.97 -32.11 3.96
N THR A 626 -36.83 -32.79 3.78
CA THR A 626 -35.55 -32.22 3.33
C THR A 626 -35.69 -31.63 1.92
N VAL A 627 -35.07 -30.49 1.64
CA VAL A 627 -34.98 -29.95 0.27
C VAL A 627 -33.63 -30.31 -0.35
N VAL A 628 -33.63 -30.93 -1.53
CA VAL A 628 -32.44 -31.13 -2.36
C VAL A 628 -32.35 -29.99 -3.36
N ILE A 629 -31.19 -29.33 -3.40
CA ILE A 629 -30.84 -28.30 -4.36
C ILE A 629 -29.86 -28.91 -5.37
N THR A 630 -30.10 -28.76 -6.66
CA THR A 630 -29.22 -29.25 -7.74
C THR A 630 -28.99 -28.16 -8.78
N TRP A 631 -27.83 -28.18 -9.44
CA TRP A 631 -27.49 -27.24 -10.51
C TRP A 631 -26.63 -27.91 -11.60
N THR A 632 -26.48 -27.22 -12.73
CA THR A 632 -25.49 -27.52 -13.77
C THR A 632 -24.14 -26.92 -13.34
N PRO A 633 -23.00 -27.59 -13.57
CA PRO A 633 -21.69 -27.01 -13.29
C PRO A 633 -21.50 -25.61 -13.90
N SER A 634 -20.66 -24.80 -13.25
CA SER A 634 -20.05 -23.63 -13.88
C SER A 634 -19.18 -24.06 -15.07
N SER A 635 -19.05 -23.19 -16.07
CA SER A 635 -18.04 -23.32 -17.14
C SER A 635 -16.60 -23.13 -16.65
N THR A 636 -16.41 -22.58 -15.45
CA THR A 636 -15.10 -22.50 -14.79
C THR A 636 -14.82 -23.77 -13.99
N GLU A 637 -13.74 -24.47 -14.33
CA GLU A 637 -13.30 -25.66 -13.59
C GLU A 637 -12.85 -25.34 -12.15
N GLN A 638 -12.79 -26.39 -11.31
CA GLN A 638 -12.23 -26.37 -9.94
C GLN A 638 -12.87 -25.38 -8.95
N VAL A 639 -14.04 -24.82 -9.28
CA VAL A 639 -14.83 -23.96 -8.39
C VAL A 639 -15.37 -24.72 -7.16
N GLU A 640 -15.55 -23.99 -6.07
CA GLU A 640 -16.42 -24.37 -4.95
C GLU A 640 -17.75 -23.61 -5.09
N TYR A 641 -18.87 -24.30 -4.91
CA TYR A 641 -20.20 -23.72 -4.91
C TYR A 641 -20.65 -23.39 -3.48
N ARG A 642 -21.06 -22.15 -3.24
CA ARG A 642 -21.77 -21.72 -2.03
C ARG A 642 -23.27 -21.71 -2.32
N VAL A 643 -24.04 -22.45 -1.54
CA VAL A 643 -25.51 -22.48 -1.59
C VAL A 643 -26.08 -21.61 -0.48
N THR A 644 -27.00 -20.72 -0.82
CA THR A 644 -27.76 -19.86 0.12
C THR A 644 -29.26 -20.04 -0.05
N ARG A 645 -30.02 -19.92 1.03
CA ARG A 645 -31.49 -19.93 1.06
C ARG A 645 -32.01 -18.53 1.39
N LEU A 646 -33.00 -18.07 0.64
CA LEU A 646 -33.75 -16.85 0.96
C LEU A 646 -34.73 -17.16 2.11
N LEU A 647 -34.66 -16.35 3.17
CA LEU A 647 -35.57 -16.42 4.31
C LEU A 647 -36.79 -15.52 4.09
N THR A 648 -37.83 -15.72 4.91
CA THR A 648 -39.10 -14.95 4.84
C THR A 648 -38.97 -13.47 5.22
N ASP A 649 -37.83 -13.07 5.78
CA ASP A 649 -37.45 -11.67 6.05
C ASP A 649 -36.67 -11.03 4.88
N GLY A 650 -36.46 -11.75 3.78
CA GLY A 650 -35.68 -11.31 2.62
C GLY A 650 -34.16 -11.49 2.74
N SER A 651 -33.65 -12.01 3.86
CA SER A 651 -32.22 -12.26 4.07
C SER A 651 -31.75 -13.58 3.44
N TRP A 652 -30.45 -13.67 3.12
CA TRP A 652 -29.83 -14.88 2.56
C TRP A 652 -29.01 -15.62 3.63
N ARG A 653 -29.42 -16.84 3.97
CA ARG A 653 -28.70 -17.73 4.89
C ARG A 653 -27.87 -18.75 4.12
N VAL A 654 -26.60 -18.95 4.48
CA VAL A 654 -25.79 -20.03 3.88
C VAL A 654 -26.32 -21.40 4.32
N VAL A 655 -26.55 -22.29 3.36
CA VAL A 655 -26.93 -23.69 3.58
C VAL A 655 -25.69 -24.57 3.64
N GLY A 656 -24.72 -24.33 2.75
CA GLY A 656 -23.45 -25.04 2.74
C GLY A 656 -22.51 -24.59 1.63
N ARG A 657 -21.33 -25.24 1.57
CA ARG A 657 -20.38 -25.16 0.46
C ARG A 657 -20.01 -26.56 -0.01
N THR A 658 -19.81 -26.76 -1.31
CA THR A 658 -19.51 -28.06 -1.91
C THR A 658 -18.80 -27.91 -3.26
N ARG A 659 -18.04 -28.92 -3.70
CA ARG A 659 -17.51 -29.03 -5.08
C ARG A 659 -18.39 -29.89 -6.00
N GLY A 660 -19.34 -30.64 -5.43
CA GLY A 660 -20.38 -31.33 -6.20
C GLY A 660 -21.51 -30.38 -6.62
N THR A 661 -22.37 -30.79 -7.54
CA THR A 661 -23.47 -29.95 -8.06
C THR A 661 -24.83 -30.21 -7.42
N ALA A 662 -24.82 -30.72 -6.18
CA ALA A 662 -26.00 -30.91 -5.35
C ALA A 662 -25.66 -30.64 -3.87
N LEU A 663 -26.66 -30.19 -3.11
CA LEU A 663 -26.60 -30.00 -1.66
C LEU A 663 -27.99 -30.19 -1.05
N GLU A 664 -28.06 -30.68 0.19
CA GLU A 664 -29.33 -30.92 0.90
C GLU A 664 -29.53 -29.94 2.06
N ASP A 665 -30.76 -29.49 2.24
CA ASP A 665 -31.22 -28.58 3.30
C ASP A 665 -32.29 -29.27 4.16
N GLY A 666 -31.85 -29.88 5.26
CA GLY A 666 -32.73 -30.42 6.30
C GLY A 666 -33.34 -29.34 7.22
N GLY A 667 -32.86 -28.09 7.14
CA GLY A 667 -33.35 -26.95 7.92
C GLY A 667 -34.42 -26.12 7.19
N ALA A 668 -34.99 -26.64 6.10
CA ALA A 668 -35.97 -25.96 5.25
C ALA A 668 -37.39 -26.10 5.82
N LEU A 669 -37.91 -25.01 6.41
CA LEU A 669 -39.24 -24.94 7.05
C LEU A 669 -40.35 -25.62 6.23
N THR A 670 -41.28 -26.28 6.92
CA THR A 670 -42.48 -26.89 6.32
C THR A 670 -43.40 -25.82 5.77
N GLY A 671 -43.60 -25.79 4.45
CA GLY A 671 -44.35 -24.76 3.74
C GLY A 671 -43.95 -24.69 2.27
N PRO A 672 -44.20 -23.54 1.59
CA PRO A 672 -43.75 -23.28 0.22
C PRO A 672 -42.28 -23.60 0.00
N MET A 673 -41.89 -23.86 -1.25
CA MET A 673 -40.47 -24.11 -1.58
C MET A 673 -39.65 -22.83 -1.32
N PRO A 674 -38.60 -22.87 -0.48
CA PRO A 674 -37.72 -21.73 -0.33
C PRO A 674 -36.97 -21.45 -1.64
N VAL A 675 -36.62 -20.19 -1.88
CA VAL A 675 -35.73 -19.83 -2.99
C VAL A 675 -34.29 -20.11 -2.57
N TYR A 676 -33.52 -20.74 -3.46
CA TYR A 676 -32.09 -20.99 -3.27
C TYR A 676 -31.27 -20.24 -4.32
N GLY A 677 -30.11 -19.76 -3.89
CA GLY A 677 -29.08 -19.15 -4.72
C GLY A 677 -27.81 -19.97 -4.68
N VAL A 678 -27.14 -20.12 -5.82
CA VAL A 678 -25.86 -20.82 -5.92
C VAL A 678 -24.85 -19.87 -6.57
N VAL A 679 -23.70 -19.72 -5.90
CA VAL A 679 -22.55 -18.93 -6.36
C VAL A 679 -21.36 -19.87 -6.52
N ALA A 680 -20.74 -19.89 -7.69
CA ALA A 680 -19.46 -20.54 -7.91
C ALA A 680 -18.33 -19.60 -7.48
N SER A 681 -17.25 -20.10 -6.87
CA SER A 681 -16.07 -19.29 -6.55
C SER A 681 -14.77 -20.08 -6.69
N VAL A 682 -13.70 -19.41 -7.11
CA VAL A 682 -12.35 -19.98 -7.17
C VAL A 682 -11.32 -18.90 -6.81
N SER A 683 -10.40 -19.22 -5.90
CA SER A 683 -9.32 -18.32 -5.45
C SER A 683 -9.78 -16.91 -5.01
N GLY A 684 -10.96 -16.79 -4.41
CA GLY A 684 -11.53 -15.52 -3.94
C GLY A 684 -12.47 -14.82 -4.94
N LEU A 685 -12.33 -15.09 -6.24
CA LEU A 685 -13.28 -14.62 -7.27
C LEU A 685 -14.59 -15.42 -7.17
N ALA A 686 -15.71 -14.78 -7.47
CA ALA A 686 -17.05 -15.37 -7.38
C ALA A 686 -17.89 -15.05 -8.63
N SER A 687 -18.82 -15.95 -8.98
CA SER A 687 -19.83 -15.72 -10.01
C SER A 687 -20.98 -14.87 -9.47
N GLU A 688 -21.84 -14.40 -10.37
CA GLU A 688 -23.19 -13.98 -9.99
C GLU A 688 -23.98 -15.15 -9.37
N MET A 689 -25.05 -14.83 -8.64
CA MET A 689 -25.89 -15.81 -7.95
C MET A 689 -27.01 -16.30 -8.87
N SER A 690 -26.88 -17.53 -9.38
CA SER A 690 -27.99 -18.22 -10.05
C SER A 690 -29.05 -18.62 -9.02
N ARG A 691 -30.33 -18.35 -9.30
CA ARG A 691 -31.43 -18.59 -8.35
C ARG A 691 -32.42 -19.64 -8.84
N SER A 692 -33.04 -20.36 -7.91
CA SER A 692 -34.04 -21.41 -8.19
C SER A 692 -35.42 -20.87 -8.63
N ASP A 693 -35.66 -19.57 -8.49
CA ASP A 693 -36.88 -18.87 -8.95
C ASP A 693 -36.69 -18.10 -10.26
N GLY A 694 -35.45 -18.01 -10.77
CA GLY A 694 -35.12 -17.29 -12.01
C GLY A 694 -35.32 -18.10 -13.31
N ASN A 695 -36.02 -19.24 -13.25
CA ASN A 695 -36.21 -20.14 -14.38
C ASN A 695 -37.64 -19.98 -14.95
N PRO A 696 -37.82 -19.69 -16.26
CA PRO A 696 -39.15 -19.43 -16.82
C PRO A 696 -40.11 -20.62 -16.65
N GLU A 697 -41.35 -20.27 -16.34
CA GLU A 697 -42.40 -21.19 -15.90
C GLU A 697 -42.73 -22.24 -16.97
N ARG A 698 -42.62 -23.53 -16.61
CA ARG A 698 -43.05 -24.64 -17.46
C ARG A 698 -44.39 -25.19 -16.93
N PRO A 699 -45.45 -25.28 -17.76
CA PRO A 699 -46.76 -25.72 -17.30
C PRO A 699 -46.73 -27.17 -16.78
N PRO A 700 -47.62 -27.53 -15.85
CA PRO A 700 -47.60 -28.82 -15.17
C PRO A 700 -47.93 -29.97 -16.13
N VAL A 701 -47.13 -31.03 -16.08
CA VAL A 701 -47.40 -32.30 -16.78
C VAL A 701 -47.51 -33.41 -15.73
N THR A 702 -48.42 -34.35 -16.00
CA THR A 702 -48.96 -35.33 -15.04
C THR A 702 -47.91 -36.31 -14.49
N ALA A 703 -48.14 -36.81 -13.28
CA ALA A 703 -47.24 -37.75 -12.61
C ALA A 703 -47.28 -39.17 -13.22
N THR A 704 -46.12 -39.84 -13.20
CA THR A 704 -45.98 -41.31 -13.33
C THR A 704 -44.68 -41.70 -12.59
N PRO A 705 -44.63 -42.82 -11.82
CA PRO A 705 -43.52 -43.10 -10.90
C PRO A 705 -42.38 -43.91 -11.55
N GLU A 706 -41.44 -44.34 -10.69
CA GLU A 706 -40.21 -45.11 -10.98
C GLU A 706 -39.08 -44.30 -11.68
N THR A 707 -37.80 -44.60 -11.48
CA THR A 707 -37.17 -45.75 -10.80
C THR A 707 -36.15 -45.27 -9.76
N ALA A 708 -36.01 -45.99 -8.64
CA ALA A 708 -34.93 -45.76 -7.68
C ALA A 708 -33.63 -46.43 -8.15
N VAL A 709 -32.51 -45.70 -8.10
CA VAL A 709 -31.16 -46.27 -8.21
C VAL A 709 -30.38 -45.83 -6.99
N ALA A 710 -29.96 -46.79 -6.17
CA ALA A 710 -29.15 -46.52 -4.98
C ALA A 710 -27.68 -46.27 -5.37
N ASN A 711 -27.01 -45.43 -4.58
CA ASN A 711 -25.55 -45.46 -4.44
C ASN A 711 -25.18 -45.15 -2.98
N SER A 712 -24.15 -45.82 -2.47
CA SER A 712 -23.97 -46.01 -1.03
C SER A 712 -22.76 -45.29 -0.44
N ALA A 713 -22.93 -44.77 0.78
CA ALA A 713 -21.95 -44.78 1.86
C ALA A 713 -20.49 -44.32 1.56
N ALA A 714 -20.32 -43.06 1.15
CA ALA A 714 -19.15 -42.22 1.47
C ALA A 714 -19.61 -40.75 1.45
N ASP A 715 -19.16 -39.82 2.29
CA ASP A 715 -18.04 -39.79 3.26
C ASP A 715 -18.52 -39.16 4.58
N ALA A 716 -18.33 -39.84 5.72
CA ALA A 716 -19.01 -39.54 6.99
C ALA A 716 -18.32 -38.45 7.84
N ARG A 717 -18.06 -37.27 7.25
CA ARG A 717 -17.30 -36.17 7.88
C ARG A 717 -18.14 -34.92 8.14
N PRO A 718 -18.61 -34.65 9.38
CA PRO A 718 -19.25 -33.40 9.73
C PRO A 718 -18.39 -32.19 9.34
N SER A 719 -18.91 -31.34 8.46
CA SER A 719 -18.21 -30.15 7.91
C SER A 719 -16.82 -30.42 7.30
N GLY A 720 -16.54 -31.66 6.87
CA GLY A 720 -15.22 -32.06 6.35
C GLY A 720 -14.10 -32.12 7.40
N MET A 721 -14.43 -31.99 8.70
CA MET A 721 -13.49 -32.24 9.79
C MET A 721 -13.51 -33.73 10.16
N PRO A 722 -12.36 -34.35 10.51
CA PRO A 722 -12.33 -35.71 11.04
C PRO A 722 -13.17 -35.79 12.33
N PRO A 723 -14.18 -36.69 12.40
CA PRO A 723 -15.00 -36.85 13.60
C PRO A 723 -14.24 -37.50 14.76
N VAL A 724 -14.79 -37.35 15.96
CA VAL A 724 -14.33 -38.03 17.19
C VAL A 724 -14.92 -39.44 17.25
N HIS A 725 -14.13 -40.41 17.70
CA HIS A 725 -14.53 -41.82 17.91
C HIS A 725 -14.07 -42.29 19.29
N GLY A 726 -14.36 -43.56 19.66
CA GLY A 726 -13.81 -44.17 20.89
C GLY A 726 -14.36 -43.61 22.22
N MET A 727 -15.51 -42.94 22.21
CA MET A 727 -16.10 -42.30 23.40
C MET A 727 -16.37 -43.27 24.56
N GLY A 728 -15.73 -43.06 25.72
CA GLY A 728 -15.86 -43.90 26.90
C GLY A 728 -15.53 -43.21 28.24
N GLU A 729 -15.96 -43.81 29.35
CA GLU A 729 -15.58 -43.43 30.73
C GLU A 729 -14.37 -44.26 31.18
N GLN A 730 -13.26 -43.59 31.51
CA GLN A 730 -12.10 -44.23 32.13
C GLN A 730 -11.67 -43.45 33.37
N ALA A 731 -11.64 -44.12 34.53
CA ALA A 731 -11.27 -43.52 35.83
C ALA A 731 -12.03 -42.22 36.20
N GLY A 732 -13.26 -42.03 35.72
CA GLY A 732 -14.06 -40.82 35.92
C GLY A 732 -13.75 -39.66 34.96
N LEU A 733 -12.95 -39.91 33.92
CA LEU A 733 -12.69 -39.00 32.81
C LEU A 733 -13.41 -39.47 31.54
N LEU A 734 -13.88 -38.51 30.74
CA LEU A 734 -14.36 -38.78 29.38
C LEU A 734 -13.14 -38.92 28.46
N THR A 735 -13.04 -40.08 27.84
CA THR A 735 -11.99 -40.45 26.88
C THR A 735 -12.58 -40.68 25.50
N PHE A 736 -11.79 -40.44 24.47
CA PHE A 736 -12.08 -40.60 23.05
C PHE A 736 -10.79 -40.58 22.23
N ASP A 737 -10.83 -41.06 21.00
CA ASP A 737 -9.73 -40.96 20.04
C ASP A 737 -9.61 -39.53 19.54
N TRP A 738 -8.43 -38.90 19.73
CA TRP A 738 -8.23 -37.51 19.31
C TRP A 738 -8.07 -37.42 17.77
N PRO A 739 -8.89 -36.63 17.04
CA PRO A 739 -8.88 -36.68 15.59
C PRO A 739 -7.63 -36.05 14.96
N VAL A 740 -7.06 -36.72 13.96
CA VAL A 740 -5.84 -36.28 13.28
C VAL A 740 -6.02 -34.90 12.63
N GLY A 741 -5.13 -33.96 12.95
CA GLY A 741 -5.16 -32.59 12.41
C GLY A 741 -6.15 -31.64 13.11
N ILE A 742 -6.85 -32.09 14.15
CA ILE A 742 -7.68 -31.25 15.03
C ILE A 742 -6.85 -30.84 16.25
N THR A 743 -6.94 -29.58 16.68
CA THR A 743 -6.20 -29.04 17.84
C THR A 743 -7.10 -28.73 19.04
N GLU A 744 -8.40 -28.54 18.80
CA GLU A 744 -9.41 -28.23 19.81
C GLU A 744 -10.72 -28.98 19.49
N VAL A 745 -11.48 -29.36 20.52
CA VAL A 745 -12.81 -29.98 20.39
C VAL A 745 -13.83 -29.28 21.30
N MET A 746 -15.10 -29.36 20.97
CA MET A 746 -16.23 -28.90 21.78
C MET A 746 -16.92 -30.10 22.43
N VAL A 747 -16.95 -30.15 23.76
CA VAL A 747 -17.71 -31.12 24.54
C VAL A 747 -19.06 -30.51 24.90
N VAL A 748 -20.14 -31.25 24.69
CA VAL A 748 -21.53 -30.78 24.79
C VAL A 748 -22.33 -31.74 25.65
N ALA A 749 -23.07 -31.24 26.63
CA ALA A 749 -23.71 -32.02 27.69
C ALA A 749 -25.17 -31.60 27.96
N ARG A 750 -26.08 -32.58 28.09
CA ARG A 750 -27.50 -32.39 28.44
C ARG A 750 -27.96 -33.39 29.49
N ALA A 751 -28.89 -32.99 30.35
CA ALA A 751 -29.45 -33.86 31.39
C ALA A 751 -30.56 -34.79 30.88
N ASP A 752 -31.27 -34.36 29.85
CA ASP A 752 -32.60 -34.84 29.44
C ASP A 752 -32.59 -35.69 28.17
N ALA A 753 -31.77 -35.33 27.18
CA ALA A 753 -31.69 -36.00 25.88
C ALA A 753 -30.26 -35.94 25.29
N PRO A 754 -29.90 -36.83 24.34
CA PRO A 754 -28.66 -36.71 23.58
C PRO A 754 -28.57 -35.36 22.83
N PRO A 755 -27.49 -34.56 22.99
CA PRO A 755 -27.33 -33.30 22.25
C PRO A 755 -27.36 -33.55 20.74
N VAL A 756 -28.30 -32.93 20.02
CA VAL A 756 -28.44 -33.18 18.57
C VAL A 756 -27.44 -32.36 17.75
N ASP A 757 -27.13 -31.15 18.20
CA ASP A 757 -26.29 -30.14 17.54
C ASP A 757 -25.14 -29.70 18.47
N PRO A 758 -23.90 -29.44 17.98
CA PRO A 758 -22.82 -28.90 18.81
C PRO A 758 -23.05 -27.49 19.37
N GLU A 759 -23.97 -26.71 18.78
CA GLU A 759 -24.43 -25.41 19.26
C GLU A 759 -25.82 -25.49 19.95
N ASP A 760 -26.27 -26.68 20.37
CA ASP A 760 -27.56 -26.91 21.06
C ASP A 760 -27.73 -25.94 22.25
N PRO A 761 -28.73 -25.02 22.22
CA PRO A 761 -28.89 -23.96 23.21
C PRO A 761 -29.40 -24.45 24.57
N GLN A 762 -29.85 -25.71 24.66
CA GLN A 762 -30.23 -26.35 25.92
C GLN A 762 -29.08 -27.19 26.51
N ALA A 763 -27.95 -27.30 25.80
CA ALA A 763 -26.77 -28.02 26.26
C ALA A 763 -25.74 -27.10 26.94
N ARG A 764 -25.08 -27.61 27.98
CA ARG A 764 -23.85 -27.01 28.48
C ARG A 764 -22.70 -27.44 27.57
N ARG A 765 -21.96 -26.48 27.02
CA ARG A 765 -20.80 -26.74 26.15
C ARG A 765 -19.52 -26.10 26.66
N TRP A 766 -18.38 -26.77 26.44
CA TRP A 766 -17.05 -26.24 26.75
C TRP A 766 -15.98 -26.81 25.81
N LYS A 767 -14.96 -26.01 25.56
CA LYS A 767 -13.85 -26.34 24.65
C LYS A 767 -12.71 -27.05 25.41
N ILE A 768 -12.15 -28.09 24.80
CA ILE A 768 -10.91 -28.77 25.23
C ILE A 768 -9.86 -28.63 24.14
N THR A 769 -8.58 -28.51 24.52
CA THR A 769 -7.42 -28.52 23.60
C THR A 769 -6.69 -29.86 23.71
N ASN A 770 -6.02 -30.31 22.64
CA ASN A 770 -5.31 -31.61 22.66
C ASN A 770 -4.30 -31.69 23.81
N MET A 771 -3.44 -30.67 23.94
CA MET A 771 -2.48 -30.54 25.03
C MET A 771 -3.13 -30.65 26.43
N ARG A 772 -4.36 -30.14 26.63
CA ARG A 772 -5.03 -30.28 27.93
C ARG A 772 -5.58 -31.70 28.14
N TYR A 773 -6.12 -32.30 27.09
CA TYR A 773 -6.61 -33.68 27.08
C TYR A 773 -5.49 -34.68 27.39
N GLU A 774 -4.32 -34.52 26.75
CA GLU A 774 -3.10 -35.31 26.99
C GLU A 774 -2.58 -35.15 28.43
N ILE A 775 -2.54 -33.93 28.97
CA ILE A 775 -2.07 -33.65 30.34
C ILE A 775 -3.01 -34.22 31.42
N ASP A 776 -4.33 -34.13 31.22
CA ASP A 776 -5.30 -34.65 32.20
C ASP A 776 -5.59 -36.16 32.03
N GLY A 777 -5.15 -36.79 30.93
CA GLY A 777 -5.48 -38.17 30.59
C GLY A 777 -6.93 -38.39 30.15
N GLY A 778 -7.60 -37.33 29.70
CA GLY A 778 -9.04 -37.30 29.40
C GLY A 778 -9.71 -35.98 29.77
N VAL A 779 -11.01 -35.85 29.49
CA VAL A 779 -11.81 -34.67 29.88
C VAL A 779 -12.45 -34.88 31.24
N ARG A 780 -12.17 -33.99 32.19
CA ARG A 780 -12.90 -33.92 33.47
C ARG A 780 -14.31 -33.36 33.22
N ILE A 781 -15.34 -34.14 33.53
CA ILE A 781 -16.74 -33.70 33.45
C ILE A 781 -17.07 -32.86 34.71
N PRO A 782 -17.55 -31.61 34.58
CA PRO A 782 -17.91 -30.77 35.73
C PRO A 782 -18.85 -31.47 36.72
N GLY A 783 -18.49 -31.49 38.01
CA GLY A 783 -19.24 -32.20 39.06
C GLY A 783 -20.63 -31.62 39.36
N GLU A 784 -20.91 -30.40 38.88
CA GLU A 784 -22.21 -29.73 38.97
C GLU A 784 -23.18 -30.10 37.82
N LEU A 785 -22.75 -30.90 36.83
CA LEU A 785 -23.66 -31.48 35.85
C LEU A 785 -24.49 -32.59 36.52
N PRO A 786 -25.83 -32.56 36.41
CA PRO A 786 -26.66 -33.64 36.95
C PRO A 786 -26.33 -34.97 36.26
N ARG A 787 -26.45 -36.06 37.01
CA ARG A 787 -26.10 -37.41 36.57
C ARG A 787 -27.32 -38.34 36.74
N PRO A 788 -27.67 -39.18 35.76
CA PRO A 788 -27.00 -39.34 34.46
C PRO A 788 -27.21 -38.13 33.53
N CYS A 789 -26.27 -37.93 32.60
CA CYS A 789 -26.37 -36.97 31.50
C CYS A 789 -25.91 -37.60 30.18
N HIS A 790 -26.19 -36.91 29.07
CA HIS A 790 -25.77 -37.28 27.73
C HIS A 790 -24.69 -36.32 27.25
N LEU A 791 -23.56 -36.87 26.81
CA LEU A 791 -22.40 -36.16 26.31
C LEU A 791 -22.22 -36.42 24.82
N ALA A 792 -21.74 -35.42 24.08
CA ALA A 792 -21.29 -35.56 22.71
C ALA A 792 -20.09 -34.63 22.43
N VAL A 793 -19.21 -34.99 21.49
CA VAL A 793 -17.97 -34.24 21.21
C VAL A 793 -17.82 -33.93 19.72
N ALA A 794 -17.65 -32.66 19.38
CA ALA A 794 -17.48 -32.18 18.02
C ALA A 794 -16.07 -31.62 17.79
N SER A 795 -15.48 -31.92 16.64
CA SER A 795 -14.17 -31.41 16.23
C SER A 795 -14.23 -29.91 15.92
N CYS A 796 -13.17 -29.17 16.25
CA CYS A 796 -13.06 -27.75 15.94
C CYS A 796 -11.80 -27.42 15.12
N ARG A 797 -11.90 -26.40 14.26
CA ARG A 797 -10.79 -25.89 13.46
C ARG A 797 -10.77 -24.36 13.52
N ARG A 798 -9.58 -23.76 13.59
CA ARG A 798 -9.41 -22.31 13.39
C ARG A 798 -9.14 -22.01 11.92
N ASP A 799 -9.68 -20.90 11.45
CA ASP A 799 -9.29 -20.32 10.16
C ASP A 799 -7.99 -19.48 10.29
N ALA A 800 -7.56 -18.87 9.19
CA ALA A 800 -6.36 -18.03 9.16
C ALA A 800 -6.50 -16.71 9.96
N ALA A 801 -7.73 -16.31 10.33
CA ALA A 801 -8.00 -15.19 11.22
C ALA A 801 -8.10 -15.63 12.70
N GLY A 802 -7.89 -16.93 12.98
CA GLY A 802 -7.95 -17.51 14.31
C GLY A 802 -9.37 -17.79 14.83
N VAL A 803 -10.42 -17.62 14.02
CA VAL A 803 -11.81 -17.81 14.43
C VAL A 803 -12.11 -19.30 14.58
N LEU A 804 -12.67 -19.70 15.73
CA LEU A 804 -12.97 -21.10 16.02
C LEU A 804 -14.27 -21.55 15.36
N THR A 805 -14.16 -22.44 14.36
CA THR A 805 -15.29 -23.14 13.75
C THR A 805 -15.48 -24.50 14.42
N VAL A 806 -16.68 -24.76 14.96
CA VAL A 806 -17.09 -26.10 15.41
C VAL A 806 -17.68 -26.86 14.22
N ALA A 807 -17.53 -28.19 14.17
CA ALA A 807 -18.22 -29.01 13.16
C ALA A 807 -19.75 -28.91 13.32
N ALA A 808 -20.49 -28.89 12.20
CA ALA A 808 -21.95 -28.78 12.18
C ALA A 808 -22.69 -30.08 12.54
N GLY A 809 -22.09 -30.90 13.40
CA GLY A 809 -22.61 -32.22 13.76
C GLY A 809 -21.57 -33.06 14.49
N PHE A 810 -22.06 -34.06 15.20
CA PHE A 810 -21.25 -35.05 15.90
C PHE A 810 -20.93 -36.24 14.97
N GLY A 811 -19.80 -36.91 15.21
CA GLY A 811 -19.56 -38.24 14.62
C GLY A 811 -20.61 -39.26 15.10
N PRO A 812 -20.84 -40.37 14.37
CA PRO A 812 -21.83 -41.39 14.76
C PRO A 812 -21.55 -41.94 16.15
N ASP A 813 -20.28 -42.21 16.47
CA ASP A 813 -19.81 -42.75 17.75
C ASP A 813 -19.39 -41.66 18.75
N ALA A 814 -19.52 -40.37 18.38
CA ALA A 814 -19.02 -39.23 19.17
C ALA A 814 -19.96 -38.86 20.34
N ARG A 815 -20.59 -39.86 20.96
CA ARG A 815 -21.74 -39.74 21.87
C ARG A 815 -21.64 -40.76 23.02
N LEU A 816 -21.90 -40.33 24.26
CA LEU A 816 -21.88 -41.21 25.44
C LEU A 816 -23.00 -40.83 26.42
N ARG A 817 -23.62 -41.81 27.07
CA ARG A 817 -24.48 -41.57 28.24
C ARG A 817 -23.62 -41.74 29.51
N TRP A 818 -23.34 -40.62 30.17
CA TRP A 818 -22.55 -40.56 31.38
C TRP A 818 -23.43 -40.81 32.61
N VAL A 819 -23.07 -41.76 33.47
CA VAL A 819 -23.97 -42.26 34.53
C VAL A 819 -23.44 -42.06 35.95
N ARG A 820 -22.10 -41.95 36.13
CA ARG A 820 -21.44 -41.90 37.45
C ARG A 820 -20.91 -40.53 37.79
#